data_AF-A0A0Q7SH67-F1
#
_entry.id   AF-A0A0Q7SH67-F1
#
_cell.length_a   1.000
_cell.length_b   1.000
_cell.length_c   1.000
_cell.angle_alpha   90.00
_cell.angle_beta   90.00
_cell.angle_gamma   90.00
#
_symmetry.space_group_name_H-M   'P 1'
#
loop_
_entity.id
_entity.type
_entity.pdbx_description
1 polymer ?
#
loop_
_entity_poly.entity_id
_entity_poly.type
_entity_poly.pdbx_seq_one_letter_code
_entity_poly.pdbx_strand_id
1 'polypeptide(L)'
;MLLAGCAILTTACGGGGGGHDEASGAAPAATEAAGLAATAAARDITADILANRDITLAGAAVIKLPAGTTTYTGVISGQGTLRLTPAAGTGTLVITRTSTFTLPVAQQVQVVKKTVYPGAGYALTVAGINPPVLTIDPGVTFQIGTNTAADNSPNIIATSDSRNEAGLINGEINLNNIRNDGTIALSSAQFVLLGQISGSGSIVQLPGVWGGNSPRGVSDFTGVLSLTTGHDFGSNHVAASFPNAKAILNEGSWLVWSPPGSVVTVPQNIYEAAYGNDINFHAIGPSTIVMAGVYSHTDNSPHNQPNLVNPGLSDPSLNHAKVIYRGGANDVNGNDGSYRGINIERGAGTVQWGDGTHANFFLPSAPSPADPNPPLGKKNAYINLRSGNLAFNYNGPVTLHVGITGGGGGPHREGSVGTGNVTIMATPGNDVTFAQPQNYNGTTTIGANAILRLGTGTPVPLNYITVNATRGKSTVLQATYSGDASLLTAESPNGAASNAIVNDGQLIVQNTATAITLSNISGSGSLAHTGAAALTLQNNSYKGATRLEGGTTWAGSANALGTGDVVNNAALALASGQHELALGGSFRQGANGQLTLSVAGTSPGVNHGHLSVAGPAVLGGTLVLNFSGSYARGQKFVLIQAAGGLSGAFSSITSNGATVAAGQDATSFFVTVQ
;
A
#
# COMPACT_ATOMS: atom_id res chain seq x y z
N MET A 1 -33.72 -28.73 -19.60
CA MET A 1 -33.45 -30.15 -19.87
C MET A 1 -32.15 -30.48 -19.12
N LEU A 2 -32.25 -31.27 -18.03
CA LEU A 2 -31.21 -31.72 -17.05
C LEU A 2 -30.30 -30.62 -16.44
N LEU A 3 -30.34 -30.18 -15.17
CA LEU A 3 -30.76 -30.69 -13.84
C LEU A 3 -29.81 -31.72 -13.17
N ALA A 4 -29.39 -31.33 -11.94
CA ALA A 4 -28.80 -32.08 -10.83
C ALA A 4 -27.26 -32.31 -10.84
N GLY A 5 -26.53 -32.20 -9.73
CA GLY A 5 -26.95 -31.95 -8.35
C GLY A 5 -25.75 -31.83 -7.40
N CYS A 6 -25.92 -31.05 -6.35
CA CYS A 6 -25.01 -30.86 -5.22
C CYS A 6 -25.66 -31.56 -4.00
N ALA A 7 -24.92 -32.42 -3.29
CA ALA A 7 -25.26 -32.90 -1.94
C ALA A 7 -23.98 -33.45 -1.28
N ILE A 8 -23.43 -32.76 -0.28
CA ILE A 8 -23.53 -33.04 1.17
C ILE A 8 -22.84 -34.37 1.57
N LEU A 9 -21.66 -34.25 2.21
CA LEU A 9 -21.12 -35.29 3.08
C LEU A 9 -21.47 -34.95 4.54
N THR A 10 -22.17 -35.86 5.19
CA THR A 10 -22.39 -35.89 6.63
C THR A 10 -21.35 -36.76 7.33
N THR A 11 -21.01 -36.34 8.54
CA THR A 11 -20.21 -37.00 9.57
C THR A 11 -20.80 -38.34 10.05
N ALA A 12 -19.93 -39.30 10.40
CA ALA A 12 -20.25 -40.32 11.40
C ALA A 12 -18.98 -40.81 12.13
N CYS A 13 -19.02 -40.70 13.47
CA CYS A 13 -18.14 -41.36 14.43
C CYS A 13 -18.69 -42.76 14.81
N GLY A 14 -17.80 -43.64 15.26
CA GLY A 14 -18.08 -44.92 15.97
C GLY A 14 -17.25 -46.06 15.36
N GLY A 15 -16.48 -46.89 16.08
CA GLY A 15 -16.34 -47.15 17.51
C GLY A 15 -16.53 -48.64 17.80
N GLY A 16 -15.43 -49.38 18.08
CA GLY A 16 -15.39 -50.78 18.60
C GLY A 16 -15.66 -51.88 17.58
N GLY A 17 -14.99 -53.04 17.52
CA GLY A 17 -14.12 -53.76 18.46
C GLY A 17 -14.63 -55.21 18.58
N GLY A 18 -13.78 -56.21 18.30
CA GLY A 18 -14.03 -57.63 18.63
C GLY A 18 -13.77 -58.60 17.47
N GLY A 19 -12.87 -59.57 17.67
CA GLY A 19 -12.47 -60.58 16.69
C GLY A 19 -13.30 -61.86 16.73
N HIS A 20 -13.24 -62.65 15.65
CA HIS A 20 -12.64 -63.99 15.63
C HIS A 20 -12.75 -64.63 14.23
N ASP A 21 -11.60 -65.11 13.78
CA ASP A 21 -11.28 -66.26 12.93
C ASP A 21 -12.34 -66.87 11.99
N GLU A 22 -11.99 -66.97 10.70
CA GLU A 22 -11.83 -68.28 10.05
C GLU A 22 -11.00 -68.20 8.75
N ALA A 23 -10.18 -69.23 8.54
CA ALA A 23 -9.12 -69.31 7.56
C ALA A 23 -9.58 -69.87 6.20
N SER A 24 -8.99 -69.38 5.11
CA SER A 24 -8.64 -70.23 3.95
C SER A 24 -7.54 -69.57 3.13
N GLY A 25 -6.53 -70.38 2.79
CA GLY A 25 -5.23 -69.92 2.32
C GLY A 25 -5.10 -69.68 0.83
N ALA A 26 -4.12 -68.84 0.49
CA ALA A 26 -3.40 -68.85 -0.77
C ALA A 26 -1.93 -68.50 -0.49
N ALA A 27 -1.02 -69.26 -1.10
CA ALA A 27 0.43 -69.23 -0.89
C ALA A 27 1.10 -67.91 -1.30
N PRO A 28 2.25 -67.53 -0.70
CA PRO A 28 2.88 -66.23 -0.93
C PRO A 28 3.81 -66.25 -2.16
N ALA A 29 3.68 -65.23 -3.01
CA ALA A 29 4.74 -64.82 -3.91
C ALA A 29 5.77 -64.00 -3.12
N ALA A 30 7.05 -64.32 -3.29
CA ALA A 30 8.17 -63.70 -2.60
C ALA A 30 8.19 -62.17 -2.77
N THR A 31 7.98 -61.44 -1.67
CA THR A 31 8.35 -60.04 -1.56
C THR A 31 9.82 -59.95 -1.22
N GLU A 32 10.63 -59.46 -2.18
CA GLU A 32 11.96 -58.95 -1.89
C GLU A 32 11.86 -57.87 -0.82
N ALA A 33 12.39 -58.17 0.37
CA ALA A 33 12.63 -57.20 1.41
C ALA A 33 13.73 -56.25 0.94
N ALA A 34 13.34 -55.16 0.28
CA ALA A 34 14.20 -53.99 0.12
C ALA A 34 14.46 -53.43 1.54
N GLY A 35 15.70 -53.57 2.00
CA GLY A 35 16.13 -53.20 3.33
C GLY A 35 15.76 -51.76 3.67
N LEU A 36 14.95 -51.60 4.72
CA LEU A 36 14.92 -50.38 5.51
C LEU A 36 16.32 -50.21 6.11
N ALA A 37 17.16 -49.40 5.46
CA ALA A 37 18.39 -48.95 6.05
C ALA A 37 18.04 -48.31 7.40
N ALA A 38 18.58 -48.87 8.49
CA ALA A 38 18.48 -48.28 9.81
C ALA A 38 18.93 -46.82 9.74
N THR A 39 18.03 -45.88 9.99
CA THR A 39 18.40 -44.48 10.18
C THR A 39 19.36 -44.44 11.35
N ALA A 40 20.63 -44.13 11.07
CA ALA A 40 21.63 -43.97 12.12
C ALA A 40 21.09 -43.00 13.19
N ALA A 41 21.11 -43.43 14.46
CA ALA A 41 20.66 -42.61 15.56
C ALA A 41 21.43 -41.28 15.57
N ALA A 42 20.73 -40.16 15.79
CA ALA A 42 21.36 -38.85 15.82
C ALA A 42 22.43 -38.79 16.91
N ARG A 43 23.64 -38.36 16.55
CA ARG A 43 24.76 -38.22 17.49
C ARG A 43 24.45 -37.07 18.47
N ASP A 44 24.43 -37.37 19.76
CA ASP A 44 24.36 -36.34 20.80
C ASP A 44 25.71 -35.62 20.89
N ILE A 45 25.73 -34.33 20.55
CA ILE A 45 26.95 -33.49 20.57
C ILE A 45 26.91 -32.46 21.70
N THR A 46 25.97 -32.58 22.65
CA THR A 46 25.76 -31.60 23.71
C THR A 46 27.03 -31.31 24.52
N ALA A 47 27.75 -32.37 24.92
CA ALA A 47 28.98 -32.22 25.70
C ALA A 47 30.08 -31.45 24.94
N ASP A 48 30.18 -31.64 23.63
CA ASP A 48 31.14 -30.93 22.79
C ASP A 48 30.76 -29.45 22.64
N ILE A 49 29.46 -29.14 22.52
CA ILE A 49 28.94 -27.77 22.46
C ILE A 49 29.19 -27.03 23.77
N LEU A 50 28.90 -27.66 24.92
CA LEU A 50 29.17 -27.07 26.25
C LEU A 50 30.67 -26.85 26.49
N ALA A 51 31.52 -27.62 25.83
CA ALA A 51 32.97 -27.48 25.87
C ALA A 51 33.53 -26.51 24.80
N ASN A 52 32.67 -25.81 24.03
CA ASN A 52 33.05 -24.88 22.96
C ASN A 52 33.96 -25.49 21.88
N ARG A 53 33.81 -26.78 21.60
CA ARG A 53 34.62 -27.45 20.58
C ARG A 53 34.05 -27.21 19.19
N ASP A 54 34.91 -27.03 18.21
CA ASP A 54 34.51 -27.05 16.80
C ASP A 54 34.00 -28.44 16.40
N ILE A 55 32.89 -28.48 15.66
CA ILE A 55 32.22 -29.72 15.26
C ILE A 55 32.07 -29.77 13.74
N THR A 56 32.47 -30.92 13.18
CA THR A 56 32.15 -31.28 11.79
C THR A 56 31.05 -32.34 11.80
N LEU A 57 29.89 -31.99 11.24
CA LEU A 57 28.79 -32.92 11.03
C LEU A 57 29.16 -33.93 9.93
N ALA A 58 28.84 -35.20 10.19
CA ALA A 58 28.96 -36.31 9.25
C ALA A 58 27.64 -37.12 9.16
N GLY A 59 26.53 -36.53 9.59
CA GLY A 59 25.24 -37.18 9.77
C GLY A 59 24.32 -36.36 10.68
N ALA A 60 23.22 -36.98 11.13
CA ALA A 60 22.29 -36.35 12.05
C ALA A 60 22.91 -36.15 13.44
N ALA A 61 22.69 -34.98 14.03
CA ALA A 61 23.15 -34.62 15.37
C ALA A 61 22.05 -33.95 16.19
N VAL A 62 22.13 -34.07 17.51
CA VAL A 62 21.22 -33.44 18.46
C VAL A 62 22.00 -32.69 19.54
N ILE A 63 21.47 -31.52 19.91
CA ILE A 63 21.92 -30.74 21.07
C ILE A 63 20.76 -30.67 22.05
N LYS A 64 20.93 -31.27 23.23
CA LYS A 64 19.99 -31.22 24.34
C LYS A 64 20.36 -30.06 25.25
N LEU A 65 19.72 -28.91 25.05
CA LEU A 65 20.11 -27.68 25.71
C LEU A 65 19.67 -27.68 27.19
N PRO A 66 20.60 -27.45 28.14
CA PRO A 66 20.22 -27.25 29.54
C PRO A 66 19.38 -25.97 29.69
N ALA A 67 18.68 -25.86 30.82
CA ALA A 67 17.96 -24.64 31.16
C ALA A 67 18.92 -23.43 31.23
N GLY A 68 18.47 -22.27 30.76
CA GLY A 68 19.27 -21.05 30.72
C GLY A 68 20.02 -20.85 29.40
N THR A 69 21.11 -20.08 29.43
CA THR A 69 21.82 -19.64 28.21
C THR A 69 23.17 -20.34 28.07
N THR A 70 23.35 -21.02 26.93
CA THR A 70 24.62 -21.61 26.49
C THR A 70 25.20 -20.74 25.37
N THR A 71 26.27 -20.00 25.64
CA THR A 71 27.03 -19.29 24.60
C THR A 71 28.06 -20.23 23.99
N TYR A 72 27.93 -20.50 22.69
CA TYR A 72 28.80 -21.36 21.92
C TYR A 72 29.73 -20.53 21.03
N THR A 73 31.03 -20.60 21.34
CA THR A 73 32.10 -19.89 20.63
C THR A 73 32.85 -20.75 19.63
N GLY A 74 32.48 -22.01 19.47
CA GLY A 74 33.00 -22.88 18.41
C GLY A 74 32.26 -22.66 17.07
N VAL A 75 32.58 -23.47 16.07
CA VAL A 75 31.87 -23.50 14.78
C VAL A 75 31.27 -24.88 14.50
N ILE A 76 30.14 -24.92 13.78
CA ILE A 76 29.58 -26.16 13.24
C ILE A 76 29.74 -26.14 11.71
N SER A 77 30.34 -27.18 11.16
CA SER A 77 30.61 -27.32 9.72
C SER A 77 30.24 -28.72 9.21
N GLY A 78 30.46 -29.03 7.93
CA GLY A 78 30.27 -30.37 7.37
C GLY A 78 28.86 -30.62 6.81
N GLN A 79 28.48 -31.89 6.69
CA GLN A 79 27.21 -32.31 6.11
C GLN A 79 26.39 -33.13 7.11
N GLY A 80 25.13 -32.75 7.31
CA GLY A 80 24.25 -33.42 8.26
C GLY A 80 23.00 -32.62 8.58
N THR A 81 22.28 -33.07 9.60
CA THR A 81 21.14 -32.34 10.17
C THR A 81 21.40 -32.08 11.65
N LEU A 82 20.88 -30.97 12.16
CA LEU A 82 21.02 -30.57 13.54
C LEU A 82 19.64 -30.33 14.16
N ARG A 83 19.37 -30.99 15.30
CA ARG A 83 18.16 -30.75 16.09
C ARG A 83 18.53 -30.14 17.44
N LEU A 84 17.93 -29.01 17.76
CA LEU A 84 18.01 -28.39 19.09
C LEU A 84 16.76 -28.77 19.87
N THR A 85 16.94 -29.36 21.04
CA THR A 85 15.85 -29.83 21.89
C THR A 85 16.10 -29.44 23.34
N PRO A 86 15.07 -29.12 24.15
CA PRO A 86 15.30 -28.79 25.54
C PRO A 86 15.64 -30.06 26.34
N ALA A 87 16.69 -30.01 27.17
CA ALA A 87 17.00 -31.08 28.12
C ALA A 87 16.08 -31.02 29.36
N ALA A 88 15.79 -29.81 29.84
CA ALA A 88 14.84 -29.50 30.90
C ALA A 88 14.49 -28.00 30.84
N GLY A 89 13.22 -27.62 31.04
CA GLY A 89 12.79 -26.22 30.97
C GLY A 89 13.05 -25.58 29.61
N THR A 90 13.25 -24.26 29.60
CA THR A 90 13.61 -23.50 28.39
C THR A 90 15.12 -23.32 28.28
N GLY A 91 15.69 -23.56 27.10
CA GLY A 91 17.13 -23.43 26.85
C GLY A 91 17.44 -22.50 25.68
N THR A 92 18.51 -21.72 25.79
CA THR A 92 19.00 -20.82 24.74
C THR A 92 20.38 -21.25 24.29
N LEU A 93 20.57 -21.46 22.98
CA LEU A 93 21.88 -21.59 22.35
C LEU A 93 22.22 -20.29 21.63
N VAL A 94 23.29 -19.62 22.04
CA VAL A 94 23.80 -18.41 21.38
C VAL A 94 25.01 -18.80 20.55
N ILE A 95 24.98 -18.58 19.23
CA ILE A 95 26.16 -18.74 18.38
C ILE A 95 26.85 -17.39 18.17
N THR A 96 28.19 -17.34 18.29
CA THR A 96 28.96 -16.10 18.08
C THR A 96 29.82 -16.11 16.84
N ARG A 97 29.86 -17.22 16.10
CA ARG A 97 30.68 -17.40 14.89
C ARG A 97 29.88 -17.97 13.73
N THR A 98 30.32 -17.70 12.51
CA THR A 98 29.75 -18.32 11.31
C THR A 98 29.89 -19.84 11.34
N SER A 99 28.77 -20.55 11.16
CA SER A 99 28.70 -22.00 10.97
C SER A 99 28.22 -22.29 9.54
N THR A 100 28.82 -23.26 8.87
CA THR A 100 28.67 -23.47 7.41
C THR A 100 28.21 -24.88 7.03
N PHE A 101 27.52 -25.56 7.95
CA PHE A 101 26.99 -26.89 7.68
C PHE A 101 25.81 -26.84 6.70
N THR A 102 25.68 -27.90 5.92
CA THR A 102 24.63 -28.08 4.89
C THR A 102 24.09 -29.50 4.90
N LEU A 103 23.06 -29.77 4.11
CA LEU A 103 22.51 -31.12 3.95
C LEU A 103 23.50 -32.07 3.26
N PRO A 104 23.39 -33.39 3.46
CA PRO A 104 24.04 -34.38 2.61
C PRO A 104 23.63 -34.20 1.14
N VAL A 105 24.56 -34.45 0.21
CA VAL A 105 24.36 -34.32 -1.25
C VAL A 105 23.06 -34.93 -1.75
N ALA A 106 22.71 -36.13 -1.27
CA ALA A 106 21.49 -36.84 -1.68
C ALA A 106 20.17 -36.12 -1.30
N GLN A 107 20.22 -35.19 -0.35
CA GLN A 107 19.07 -34.43 0.15
C GLN A 107 19.01 -33.00 -0.41
N GLN A 108 20.06 -32.54 -1.10
CA GLN A 108 20.10 -31.24 -1.73
C GLN A 108 19.26 -31.28 -3.01
N VAL A 109 18.10 -30.63 -2.99
CA VAL A 109 17.14 -30.63 -4.10
C VAL A 109 16.94 -29.24 -4.72
N GLN A 110 17.31 -28.17 -4.00
CA GLN A 110 17.15 -26.80 -4.46
C GLN A 110 18.06 -26.47 -5.65
N VAL A 111 17.54 -25.69 -6.59
CA VAL A 111 18.28 -25.15 -7.73
C VAL A 111 18.03 -23.65 -7.82
N VAL A 112 19.11 -22.89 -7.94
CA VAL A 112 19.12 -21.44 -8.09
C VAL A 112 19.35 -21.09 -9.55
N LYS A 113 18.62 -20.11 -10.06
CA LYS A 113 18.83 -19.55 -11.39
C LYS A 113 19.03 -18.05 -11.29
N LYS A 114 20.08 -17.55 -11.94
CA LYS A 114 20.35 -16.11 -12.10
C LYS A 114 19.81 -15.62 -13.44
N THR A 115 18.98 -14.58 -13.40
CA THR A 115 18.41 -13.93 -14.59
C THR A 115 18.79 -12.46 -14.60
N VAL A 116 19.41 -11.98 -15.69
CA VAL A 116 19.87 -10.59 -15.82
C VAL A 116 18.78 -9.73 -16.47
N TYR A 117 18.54 -8.55 -15.91
CA TYR A 117 17.58 -7.55 -16.39
C TYR A 117 18.33 -6.26 -16.76
N PRO A 118 18.52 -5.97 -18.06
CA PRO A 118 19.24 -4.78 -18.50
C PRO A 118 18.72 -3.50 -17.84
N GLY A 119 19.61 -2.72 -17.23
CA GLY A 119 19.27 -1.47 -16.52
C GLY A 119 18.60 -1.64 -15.15
N ALA A 120 18.30 -2.86 -14.71
CA ALA A 120 17.64 -3.14 -13.43
C ALA A 120 18.41 -4.15 -12.53
N GLY A 121 19.54 -4.69 -13.00
CA GLY A 121 20.36 -5.64 -12.25
C GLY A 121 20.07 -7.10 -12.61
N TYR A 122 19.91 -7.97 -11.62
CA TYR A 122 19.54 -9.37 -11.82
C TYR A 122 18.58 -9.84 -10.73
N ALA A 123 17.95 -10.99 -10.96
CA ALA A 123 17.18 -11.71 -9.96
C ALA A 123 17.70 -13.15 -9.81
N LEU A 124 17.74 -13.65 -8.58
CA LEU A 124 17.93 -15.06 -8.26
C LEU A 124 16.57 -15.68 -7.98
N THR A 125 16.21 -16.72 -8.74
CA THR A 125 15.02 -17.54 -8.48
C THR A 125 15.44 -18.90 -7.94
N VAL A 126 14.69 -19.39 -6.95
CA VAL A 126 14.96 -20.68 -6.30
C VAL A 126 13.82 -21.63 -6.64
N ALA A 127 14.15 -22.81 -7.16
CA ALA A 127 13.22 -23.90 -7.40
C ALA A 127 13.50 -25.07 -6.46
N GLY A 128 12.45 -25.72 -5.97
CA GLY A 128 12.54 -26.80 -4.99
C GLY A 128 12.69 -26.31 -3.55
N ILE A 129 12.52 -27.23 -2.60
CA ILE A 129 12.62 -26.97 -1.16
C ILE A 129 13.50 -28.06 -0.54
N ASN A 130 14.64 -27.65 0.00
CA ASN A 130 15.53 -28.53 0.75
C ASN A 130 14.84 -28.97 2.05
N PRO A 131 15.00 -30.21 2.55
CA PRO A 131 14.54 -30.56 3.90
C PRO A 131 15.27 -29.71 4.97
N PRO A 132 14.71 -29.58 6.19
CA PRO A 132 15.35 -28.80 7.24
C PRO A 132 16.74 -29.33 7.62
N VAL A 133 17.77 -28.49 7.52
CA VAL A 133 19.11 -28.77 8.03
C VAL A 133 19.19 -28.50 9.53
N LEU A 134 18.39 -27.55 10.03
CA LEU A 134 18.28 -27.18 11.42
C LEU A 134 16.81 -27.30 11.86
N THR A 135 16.56 -28.00 12.95
CA THR A 135 15.25 -28.05 13.61
C THR A 135 15.38 -27.49 15.03
N ILE A 136 14.52 -26.53 15.38
CA ILE A 136 14.45 -25.89 16.69
C ILE A 136 13.13 -26.30 17.32
N ASP A 137 13.19 -27.13 18.36
CA ASP A 137 12.00 -27.62 19.06
C ASP A 137 11.36 -26.53 19.94
N PRO A 138 10.07 -26.68 20.30
CA PRO A 138 9.43 -25.83 21.29
C PRO A 138 10.21 -25.74 22.60
N GLY A 139 10.24 -24.55 23.21
CA GLY A 139 11.01 -24.28 24.44
C GLY A 139 12.50 -23.99 24.21
N VAL A 140 12.99 -24.04 22.96
CA VAL A 140 14.36 -23.65 22.61
C VAL A 140 14.40 -22.27 21.97
N THR A 141 15.36 -21.45 22.38
CA THR A 141 15.79 -20.25 21.65
C THR A 141 17.13 -20.51 20.96
N PHE A 142 17.16 -20.36 19.64
CA PHE A 142 18.40 -20.28 18.87
C PHE A 142 18.73 -18.81 18.61
N GLN A 143 19.76 -18.30 19.27
CA GLN A 143 20.18 -16.91 19.14
C GLN A 143 21.41 -16.79 18.25
N ILE A 144 21.35 -15.86 17.30
CA ILE A 144 22.45 -15.53 16.38
C ILE A 144 23.09 -14.22 16.85
N GLY A 145 24.28 -14.33 17.42
CA GLY A 145 25.07 -13.21 17.92
C GLY A 145 24.72 -12.74 19.33
N THR A 146 25.54 -11.83 19.83
CA THR A 146 25.41 -11.14 21.12
C THR A 146 25.32 -9.62 20.97
N ASN A 147 25.53 -9.08 19.77
CA ASN A 147 25.59 -7.66 19.45
C ASN A 147 26.75 -6.97 20.19
N THR A 148 27.85 -7.70 20.34
CA THR A 148 29.07 -7.23 21.01
C THR A 148 30.28 -7.52 20.13
N ALA A 149 31.43 -6.98 20.50
CA ALA A 149 32.70 -7.28 19.83
C ALA A 149 33.14 -8.76 19.93
N ALA A 150 32.44 -9.59 20.73
CA ALA A 150 32.68 -11.04 20.78
C ALA A 150 32.15 -11.79 19.55
N ASP A 151 31.28 -11.15 18.77
CA ASP A 151 30.71 -11.73 17.55
C ASP A 151 31.74 -11.71 16.41
N ASN A 152 31.97 -12.86 15.78
CA ASN A 152 32.74 -13.02 14.56
C ASN A 152 31.82 -13.44 13.41
N SER A 153 31.02 -12.49 12.93
CA SER A 153 30.02 -12.66 11.86
C SER A 153 29.09 -13.86 12.10
N PRO A 154 28.40 -13.93 13.25
CA PRO A 154 27.54 -15.06 13.61
C PRO A 154 26.45 -15.25 12.57
N ASN A 155 26.42 -16.43 11.96
CA ASN A 155 25.47 -16.76 10.90
C ASN A 155 25.47 -18.28 10.67
N ILE A 156 24.46 -18.82 10.00
CA ILE A 156 24.36 -20.23 9.62
C ILE A 156 24.22 -20.35 8.10
N ILE A 157 25.32 -20.29 7.39
CA ILE A 157 25.34 -20.03 5.95
C ILE A 157 25.70 -21.28 5.16
N ALA A 158 24.84 -21.67 4.23
CA ALA A 158 25.20 -22.54 3.12
C ALA A 158 25.05 -21.77 1.80
N THR A 159 26.09 -21.07 1.34
CA THR A 159 26.04 -20.31 0.07
C THR A 159 26.44 -21.14 -1.15
N SER A 160 26.75 -22.41 -0.95
CA SER A 160 27.01 -23.37 -2.02
C SER A 160 26.68 -24.78 -1.59
N ASP A 161 26.31 -25.60 -2.55
CA ASP A 161 26.09 -27.03 -2.36
C ASP A 161 26.34 -27.78 -3.70
N SER A 162 26.04 -29.07 -3.79
CA SER A 162 26.29 -29.85 -5.00
C SER A 162 25.40 -29.46 -6.19
N ARG A 163 24.37 -28.65 -5.96
CA ARG A 163 23.41 -28.17 -6.98
C ARG A 163 23.67 -26.70 -7.34
N ASN A 164 24.28 -25.93 -6.45
CA ASN A 164 24.37 -24.48 -6.52
C ASN A 164 25.78 -24.01 -6.17
N GLU A 165 26.53 -23.54 -7.16
CA GLU A 165 27.89 -23.04 -6.94
C GLU A 165 27.91 -21.68 -6.22
N ALA A 166 28.94 -21.45 -5.40
CA ALA A 166 29.09 -20.19 -4.66
C ALA A 166 29.13 -18.95 -5.58
N GLY A 167 29.77 -19.05 -6.75
CA GLY A 167 29.89 -17.95 -7.70
C GLY A 167 28.57 -17.53 -8.35
N LEU A 168 27.60 -18.44 -8.44
CA LEU A 168 26.25 -18.14 -8.94
C LEU A 168 25.46 -17.27 -7.95
N ILE A 169 25.56 -17.63 -6.67
CA ILE A 169 24.86 -17.01 -5.54
C ILE A 169 25.57 -15.74 -5.05
N ASN A 170 26.89 -15.68 -5.16
CA ASN A 170 27.73 -14.58 -4.72
C ASN A 170 27.53 -14.22 -3.22
N GLY A 171 27.28 -15.22 -2.38
CA GLY A 171 27.04 -15.00 -0.96
C GLY A 171 25.67 -14.38 -0.60
N GLU A 172 24.79 -14.12 -1.57
CA GLU A 172 23.55 -13.35 -1.34
C GLU A 172 22.40 -14.15 -0.75
N ILE A 173 22.48 -15.49 -0.79
CA ILE A 173 21.43 -16.37 -0.26
C ILE A 173 22.01 -17.46 0.62
N ASN A 174 21.25 -17.82 1.64
CA ASN A 174 21.53 -18.97 2.49
C ASN A 174 20.69 -20.18 2.08
N LEU A 175 21.30 -21.22 1.49
CA LEU A 175 20.62 -22.42 0.98
C LEU A 175 20.01 -23.32 2.07
N ASN A 176 20.26 -23.03 3.34
CA ASN A 176 19.70 -23.78 4.45
C ASN A 176 18.17 -23.63 4.51
N ASN A 177 17.50 -24.70 4.95
CA ASN A 177 16.12 -24.67 5.42
C ASN A 177 16.12 -24.90 6.94
N ILE A 178 15.41 -24.06 7.68
CA ILE A 178 15.32 -24.09 9.13
C ILE A 178 13.86 -24.36 9.51
N ARG A 179 13.61 -25.43 10.25
CA ARG A 179 12.33 -25.66 10.92
C ARG A 179 12.36 -25.04 12.30
N ASN A 180 11.62 -23.96 12.48
CA ASN A 180 11.52 -23.22 13.73
C ASN A 180 10.16 -23.45 14.39
N ASP A 181 10.13 -24.31 15.41
CA ASP A 181 8.98 -24.50 16.31
C ASP A 181 9.24 -23.90 17.71
N GLY A 182 10.41 -23.29 17.92
CA GLY A 182 10.81 -22.57 19.12
C GLY A 182 10.93 -21.06 18.88
N THR A 183 12.12 -20.49 19.11
CA THR A 183 12.41 -19.08 18.82
C THR A 183 13.75 -18.94 18.11
N ILE A 184 13.79 -18.16 17.03
CA ILE A 184 15.03 -17.61 16.47
C ILE A 184 15.17 -16.18 17.00
N ALA A 185 16.23 -15.91 17.73
CA ALA A 185 16.55 -14.58 18.22
C ALA A 185 17.74 -14.00 17.44
N LEU A 186 17.59 -12.80 16.90
CA LEU A 186 18.62 -12.12 16.11
C LEU A 186 19.22 -10.99 16.94
N SER A 187 20.49 -11.14 17.27
CA SER A 187 21.24 -10.22 18.13
C SER A 187 22.63 -10.03 17.56
N SER A 188 22.74 -9.67 16.28
CA SER A 188 24.03 -9.52 15.59
C SER A 188 24.15 -8.11 15.04
N ALA A 189 25.31 -7.47 15.24
CA ALA A 189 25.65 -6.22 14.56
C ALA A 189 25.96 -6.43 13.07
N GLN A 190 26.15 -7.68 12.64
CA GLN A 190 26.38 -8.08 11.25
C GLN A 190 25.09 -8.60 10.62
N PHE A 191 24.99 -8.49 9.29
CA PHE A 191 23.84 -8.93 8.52
C PHE A 191 23.66 -10.45 8.57
N VAL A 192 22.44 -10.88 8.90
CA VAL A 192 22.07 -12.28 8.98
C VAL A 192 21.32 -12.70 7.72
N LEU A 193 21.80 -13.72 7.04
CA LEU A 193 21.11 -14.31 5.90
C LEU A 193 20.28 -15.46 6.41
N LEU A 194 18.99 -15.22 6.55
CA LEU A 194 18.05 -16.29 6.88
C LEU A 194 17.86 -17.17 5.64
N GLY A 195 17.89 -18.46 5.88
CA GLY A 195 17.54 -19.44 4.87
C GLY A 195 16.04 -19.46 4.60
N GLN A 196 15.58 -20.54 4.01
CA GLN A 196 14.15 -20.83 4.03
C GLN A 196 13.75 -21.19 5.46
N ILE A 197 12.59 -20.71 5.92
CA ILE A 197 12.10 -21.01 7.26
C ILE A 197 10.77 -21.77 7.16
N SER A 198 10.49 -22.63 8.12
CA SER A 198 9.20 -23.30 8.29
C SER A 198 8.90 -23.42 9.78
N GLY A 199 7.70 -23.92 10.11
CA GLY A 199 7.28 -24.10 11.50
C GLY A 199 6.47 -22.93 12.05
N SER A 200 6.15 -23.02 13.33
CA SER A 200 5.19 -22.15 14.04
C SER A 200 5.81 -21.27 15.12
N GLY A 201 7.13 -21.38 15.33
CA GLY A 201 7.88 -20.62 16.30
C GLY A 201 7.99 -19.14 15.97
N SER A 202 8.70 -18.37 16.79
CA SER A 202 8.86 -16.93 16.58
C SER A 202 10.21 -16.58 15.97
N ILE A 203 10.28 -15.51 15.19
CA ILE A 203 11.54 -14.88 14.76
C ILE A 203 11.53 -13.48 15.35
N VAL A 204 12.52 -13.16 16.19
CA VAL A 204 12.59 -11.88 16.90
C VAL A 204 13.95 -11.25 16.70
N GLN A 205 13.97 -10.03 16.15
CA GLN A 205 15.14 -9.15 16.23
C GLN A 205 15.13 -8.47 17.59
N LEU A 206 16.22 -8.61 18.35
CA LEU A 206 16.30 -8.02 19.69
C LEU A 206 16.50 -6.50 19.61
N PRO A 207 16.05 -5.74 20.63
CA PRO A 207 16.22 -4.28 20.67
C PRO A 207 17.69 -3.83 20.55
N GLY A 208 17.92 -2.68 19.89
CA GLY A 208 19.25 -2.07 19.76
C GLY A 208 20.17 -2.75 18.73
N VAL A 209 19.65 -3.65 17.90
CA VAL A 209 20.39 -4.39 16.88
C VAL A 209 20.22 -3.74 15.50
N TRP A 210 21.35 -3.47 14.83
CA TRP A 210 21.38 -2.83 13.50
C TRP A 210 21.85 -3.74 12.36
N GLY A 211 22.32 -4.95 12.65
CA GLY A 211 22.88 -5.84 11.64
C GLY A 211 21.89 -6.19 10.53
N GLY A 212 20.58 -6.13 10.79
CA GLY A 212 19.55 -6.49 9.83
C GLY A 212 19.53 -8.00 9.54
N ASN A 213 18.53 -8.43 8.79
CA ASN A 213 18.49 -9.77 8.26
C ASN A 213 17.64 -9.85 7.00
N SER A 214 17.84 -10.89 6.21
CA SER A 214 17.05 -11.15 5.02
C SER A 214 16.65 -12.61 4.88
N PRO A 215 15.33 -12.93 4.84
CA PRO A 215 14.84 -14.21 4.39
C PRO A 215 14.83 -14.28 2.85
N ARG A 216 14.71 -15.50 2.32
CA ARG A 216 14.62 -15.73 0.86
C ARG A 216 13.45 -16.64 0.49
N GLY A 217 13.01 -16.49 -0.76
CA GLY A 217 12.07 -17.39 -1.40
C GLY A 217 10.73 -17.47 -0.69
N VAL A 218 9.95 -18.51 -1.03
CA VAL A 218 8.67 -18.80 -0.38
C VAL A 218 8.91 -19.71 0.80
N SER A 219 8.42 -19.31 1.97
CA SER A 219 8.60 -19.99 3.24
C SER A 219 7.26 -20.34 3.86
N ASP A 220 7.11 -21.59 4.31
CA ASP A 220 5.90 -22.10 4.98
C ASP A 220 5.85 -21.72 6.47
N PHE A 221 6.53 -20.64 6.84
CA PHE A 221 6.52 -20.12 8.20
C PHE A 221 5.12 -19.64 8.59
N THR A 222 4.66 -20.02 9.78
CA THR A 222 3.31 -19.73 10.29
C THR A 222 3.31 -18.91 11.57
N GLY A 223 4.48 -18.62 12.13
CA GLY A 223 4.60 -17.91 13.39
C GLY A 223 4.55 -16.39 13.26
N VAL A 224 5.07 -15.71 14.28
CA VAL A 224 5.17 -14.25 14.35
C VAL A 224 6.58 -13.80 14.02
N LEU A 225 6.68 -12.78 13.17
CA LEU A 225 7.92 -12.09 12.84
C LEU A 225 7.94 -10.74 13.57
N SER A 226 8.91 -10.53 14.46
CA SER A 226 9.09 -9.27 15.19
C SER A 226 10.39 -8.60 14.79
N LEU A 227 10.28 -7.40 14.25
CA LEU A 227 11.34 -6.68 13.57
C LEU A 227 11.67 -5.39 14.30
N THR A 228 12.95 -5.03 14.32
CA THR A 228 13.43 -3.71 14.75
C THR A 228 14.04 -2.99 13.55
N THR A 229 14.85 -1.96 13.77
CA THR A 229 15.44 -1.16 12.68
C THR A 229 16.32 -1.97 11.73
N GLY A 230 16.18 -1.71 10.43
CA GLY A 230 17.10 -2.19 9.39
C GLY A 230 16.80 -3.59 8.87
N HIS A 231 15.55 -4.04 8.89
CA HIS A 231 15.19 -5.38 8.42
C HIS A 231 14.91 -5.41 6.92
N ASP A 232 15.60 -6.28 6.18
CA ASP A 232 15.40 -6.49 4.74
C ASP A 232 14.49 -7.69 4.47
N PHE A 233 13.25 -7.46 4.06
CA PHE A 233 12.39 -8.52 3.53
C PHE A 233 12.71 -8.77 2.06
N GLY A 234 13.58 -9.75 1.81
CA GLY A 234 14.20 -10.00 0.52
C GLY A 234 15.39 -9.07 0.27
N SER A 235 15.76 -8.90 -0.99
CA SER A 235 16.81 -7.97 -1.43
C SER A 235 16.50 -7.45 -2.83
N ASN A 236 17.33 -6.55 -3.34
CA ASN A 236 17.29 -6.08 -4.72
C ASN A 236 17.45 -7.20 -5.77
N HIS A 237 17.90 -8.40 -5.37
CA HIS A 237 18.12 -9.55 -6.25
C HIS A 237 17.27 -10.77 -5.88
N VAL A 238 16.67 -10.83 -4.69
CA VAL A 238 16.00 -12.03 -4.18
C VAL A 238 14.68 -11.67 -3.54
N ALA A 239 13.60 -12.30 -3.99
CA ALA A 239 12.29 -12.12 -3.39
C ALA A 239 12.19 -12.90 -2.07
N ALA A 240 11.44 -12.38 -1.10
CA ALA A 240 11.03 -13.09 0.10
C ALA A 240 9.50 -13.22 0.15
N SER A 241 9.00 -14.28 0.79
CA SER A 241 7.57 -14.49 1.00
C SER A 241 7.32 -15.37 2.22
N PHE A 242 6.48 -14.88 3.12
CA PHE A 242 5.92 -15.65 4.24
C PHE A 242 4.40 -15.65 4.12
N PRO A 243 3.80 -16.33 3.13
CA PRO A 243 2.35 -16.21 2.86
C PRO A 243 1.49 -16.64 4.04
N ASN A 244 2.00 -17.55 4.88
CA ASN A 244 1.27 -18.11 6.02
C ASN A 244 1.66 -17.53 7.37
N ALA A 245 2.58 -16.54 7.41
CA ALA A 245 2.94 -15.91 8.68
C ALA A 245 1.71 -15.33 9.35
N LYS A 246 1.64 -15.48 10.67
CA LYS A 246 0.48 -15.03 11.45
C LYS A 246 0.35 -13.52 11.47
N ALA A 247 1.47 -12.84 11.69
CA ALA A 247 1.54 -11.38 11.79
C ALA A 247 3.00 -10.92 11.71
N ILE A 248 3.18 -9.64 11.36
CA ILE A 248 4.46 -8.96 11.40
C ILE A 248 4.35 -7.84 12.43
N LEU A 249 5.23 -7.81 13.42
CA LEU A 249 5.43 -6.69 14.33
C LEU A 249 6.59 -5.84 13.78
N ASN A 250 6.31 -4.59 13.45
CA ASN A 250 7.32 -3.63 13.03
C ASN A 250 7.59 -2.64 14.17
N GLU A 251 8.76 -2.78 14.80
CA GLU A 251 9.31 -1.88 15.82
C GLU A 251 10.51 -1.07 15.28
N GLY A 252 10.61 -0.89 13.95
CA GLY A 252 11.60 -0.01 13.35
C GLY A 252 11.36 0.25 11.88
N SER A 253 12.45 0.26 11.10
CA SER A 253 12.42 0.39 9.65
C SER A 253 12.40 -0.97 8.98
N TRP A 254 11.28 -1.28 8.33
CA TRP A 254 11.10 -2.50 7.54
C TRP A 254 11.27 -2.21 6.05
N LEU A 255 12.26 -2.83 5.42
CA LEU A 255 12.57 -2.66 4.00
C LEU A 255 11.98 -3.84 3.23
N VAL A 256 11.00 -3.58 2.38
CA VAL A 256 10.35 -4.61 1.55
C VAL A 256 10.90 -4.51 0.14
N TRP A 257 11.60 -5.54 -0.31
CA TRP A 257 12.24 -5.56 -1.61
C TRP A 257 11.48 -6.43 -2.59
N SER A 258 11.43 -6.01 -3.86
CA SER A 258 11.00 -6.84 -4.97
C SER A 258 12.03 -6.74 -6.11
N PRO A 259 12.75 -7.83 -6.42
CA PRO A 259 13.71 -7.83 -7.52
C PRO A 259 13.01 -7.72 -8.88
N PRO A 260 13.74 -7.34 -9.94
CA PRO A 260 13.19 -7.19 -11.29
C PRO A 260 12.41 -8.42 -11.77
N GLY A 261 11.24 -8.20 -12.38
CA GLY A 261 10.41 -9.26 -12.95
C GLY A 261 9.68 -10.12 -11.90
N SER A 262 9.69 -9.73 -10.63
CA SER A 262 9.01 -10.46 -9.55
C SER A 262 7.74 -9.75 -9.06
N VAL A 263 6.89 -10.52 -8.37
CA VAL A 263 5.78 -10.02 -7.56
C VAL A 263 6.00 -10.53 -6.14
N VAL A 264 6.11 -9.61 -5.18
CA VAL A 264 6.22 -9.90 -3.75
C VAL A 264 4.92 -9.51 -3.07
N THR A 265 4.22 -10.49 -2.51
CA THR A 265 2.95 -10.26 -1.81
C THR A 265 3.12 -10.44 -0.31
N VAL A 266 2.65 -9.46 0.46
CA VAL A 266 2.53 -9.49 1.92
C VAL A 266 1.04 -9.49 2.28
N PRO A 267 0.46 -10.65 2.59
CA PRO A 267 -0.95 -10.74 2.99
C PRO A 267 -1.19 -10.42 4.47
N GLN A 268 -0.14 -10.35 5.30
CA GLN A 268 -0.26 -10.17 6.74
C GLN A 268 -0.69 -8.76 7.13
N ASN A 269 -1.44 -8.67 8.23
CA ASN A 269 -1.45 -7.46 9.02
C ASN A 269 -0.07 -7.22 9.62
N ILE A 270 0.38 -5.98 9.50
CA ILE A 270 1.61 -5.47 10.09
C ILE A 270 1.21 -4.58 11.26
N TYR A 271 1.83 -4.77 12.41
CA TYR A 271 1.49 -4.08 13.65
C TYR A 271 2.64 -3.19 14.10
N GLU A 272 2.35 -1.92 14.37
CA GLU A 272 3.28 -0.93 14.94
C GLU A 272 2.89 -0.62 16.38
N ALA A 273 3.88 -0.68 17.27
CA ALA A 273 3.73 -0.44 18.69
C ALA A 273 4.23 0.95 19.16
N ALA A 274 5.07 1.63 18.38
CA ALA A 274 5.83 2.79 18.86
C ALA A 274 6.35 3.73 17.76
N TYR A 275 6.76 4.92 18.21
CA TYR A 275 7.27 6.03 17.39
C TYR A 275 8.48 5.67 16.51
N GLY A 276 8.50 6.21 15.29
CA GLY A 276 9.66 6.16 14.39
C GLY A 276 9.66 5.00 13.40
N ASN A 277 8.62 4.17 13.38
CA ASN A 277 8.57 3.01 12.50
C ASN A 277 8.07 3.37 11.11
N ASP A 278 8.75 2.83 10.10
CA ASP A 278 8.41 3.04 8.71
C ASP A 278 8.54 1.76 7.88
N ILE A 279 7.81 1.72 6.77
CA ILE A 279 7.97 0.70 5.75
C ILE A 279 8.56 1.38 4.51
N ASN A 280 9.68 0.83 4.05
CA ASN A 280 10.44 1.30 2.90
C ASN A 280 10.27 0.28 1.76
N PHE A 281 9.61 0.69 0.68
CA PHE A 281 9.31 -0.19 -0.44
C PHE A 281 10.30 0.00 -1.58
N HIS A 282 11.00 -1.08 -1.94
CA HIS A 282 12.00 -1.12 -2.99
C HIS A 282 11.56 -2.02 -4.15
N ALA A 283 10.66 -1.52 -5.00
CA ALA A 283 10.24 -2.21 -6.22
C ALA A 283 11.21 -1.91 -7.37
N ILE A 284 12.13 -2.83 -7.65
CA ILE A 284 13.24 -2.66 -8.60
C ILE A 284 12.80 -3.06 -10.02
N GLY A 285 13.04 -2.18 -11.00
CA GLY A 285 12.71 -2.46 -12.40
C GLY A 285 11.22 -2.78 -12.61
N PRO A 286 10.88 -3.70 -13.54
CA PRO A 286 9.49 -4.12 -13.76
C PRO A 286 9.08 -5.15 -12.70
N SER A 287 8.86 -4.70 -11.47
CA SER A 287 8.45 -5.55 -10.34
C SER A 287 7.27 -4.94 -9.58
N THR A 288 6.63 -5.75 -8.74
CA THR A 288 5.48 -5.31 -7.94
C THR A 288 5.57 -5.80 -6.51
N ILE A 289 5.34 -4.91 -5.55
CA ILE A 289 5.08 -5.26 -4.15
C ILE A 289 3.58 -5.10 -3.91
N VAL A 290 2.91 -6.15 -3.44
CA VAL A 290 1.48 -6.13 -3.10
C VAL A 290 1.31 -6.23 -1.60
N MET A 291 0.74 -5.19 -0.99
CA MET A 291 0.36 -5.16 0.41
C MET A 291 -1.14 -5.41 0.52
N ALA A 292 -1.53 -6.66 0.79
CA ALA A 292 -2.95 -7.04 0.91
C ALA A 292 -3.46 -6.91 2.35
N GLY A 293 -2.58 -7.04 3.36
CA GLY A 293 -2.95 -6.78 4.75
C GLY A 293 -3.05 -5.29 5.08
N VAL A 294 -3.11 -4.98 6.39
CA VAL A 294 -3.18 -3.62 6.91
C VAL A 294 -1.94 -3.30 7.74
N TYR A 295 -1.36 -2.12 7.58
CA TYR A 295 -0.38 -1.56 8.51
C TYR A 295 -1.12 -0.88 9.67
N SER A 296 -1.38 -1.65 10.72
CA SER A 296 -2.22 -1.31 11.88
C SER A 296 -1.39 -0.90 13.10
N HIS A 297 -2.03 -0.19 14.01
CA HIS A 297 -1.58 -0.03 15.40
C HIS A 297 -1.70 -1.38 16.16
N THR A 298 -0.91 -1.59 17.22
CA THR A 298 -1.15 -2.65 18.23
C THR A 298 -1.31 -2.11 19.64
N ASP A 299 -2.28 -2.65 20.37
CA ASP A 299 -2.54 -2.32 21.77
C ASP A 299 -2.22 -3.47 22.75
N ASN A 300 -1.62 -4.56 22.25
CA ASN A 300 -1.27 -5.74 23.03
C ASN A 300 0.18 -6.22 22.84
N SER A 301 1.01 -5.43 22.15
CA SER A 301 2.46 -5.63 22.01
C SER A 301 3.17 -4.32 22.37
N PRO A 302 3.48 -4.06 23.65
CA PRO A 302 4.14 -2.83 24.06
C PRO A 302 5.53 -2.67 23.41
N HIS A 303 6.01 -1.44 23.30
CA HIS A 303 7.32 -1.13 22.72
C HIS A 303 8.44 -1.92 23.41
N ASN A 304 9.31 -2.57 22.62
CA ASN A 304 10.40 -3.44 23.10
C ASN A 304 9.91 -4.67 23.90
N GLN A 305 8.61 -4.96 23.90
CA GLN A 305 7.99 -6.12 24.53
C GLN A 305 7.01 -6.78 23.56
N PRO A 306 7.50 -7.29 22.41
CA PRO A 306 6.65 -7.83 21.37
C PRO A 306 5.84 -9.03 21.86
N ASN A 307 4.54 -9.06 21.57
CA ASN A 307 3.74 -10.26 21.76
C ASN A 307 4.02 -11.23 20.61
N LEU A 308 4.94 -12.16 20.84
CA LEU A 308 5.36 -13.15 19.84
C LEU A 308 4.33 -14.27 19.60
N VAL A 309 3.20 -14.27 20.32
CA VAL A 309 2.17 -15.31 20.18
C VAL A 309 1.00 -14.78 19.37
N ASN A 310 0.47 -13.62 19.73
CA ASN A 310 -0.75 -13.07 19.11
C ASN A 310 -0.75 -11.54 19.12
N PRO A 311 0.14 -10.89 18.36
CA PRO A 311 0.08 -9.45 18.21
C PRO A 311 -1.20 -9.06 17.48
N GLY A 312 -1.78 -7.94 17.87
CA GLY A 312 -3.07 -7.54 17.35
C GLY A 312 -3.53 -6.17 17.80
N LEU A 313 -4.73 -5.84 17.36
CA LEU A 313 -5.45 -4.64 17.74
C LEU A 313 -6.83 -5.02 18.27
N SER A 314 -7.06 -4.83 19.58
CA SER A 314 -8.36 -5.11 20.20
C SER A 314 -9.39 -4.01 19.99
N ASP A 315 -8.92 -2.76 19.81
CA ASP A 315 -9.73 -1.57 19.58
C ASP A 315 -9.39 -0.92 18.22
N PRO A 316 -10.17 -1.20 17.16
CA PRO A 316 -9.92 -0.68 15.82
C PRO A 316 -9.92 0.85 15.72
N SER A 317 -10.56 1.55 16.67
CA SER A 317 -10.63 3.03 16.65
C SER A 317 -9.25 3.68 16.81
N LEU A 318 -8.29 2.96 17.40
CA LEU A 318 -6.91 3.41 17.57
C LEU A 318 -6.21 3.64 16.22
N ASN A 319 -6.58 2.93 15.16
CA ASN A 319 -6.04 3.18 13.82
C ASN A 319 -6.41 4.58 13.29
N HIS A 320 -7.55 5.13 13.71
CA HIS A 320 -8.06 6.42 13.24
C HIS A 320 -7.82 7.57 14.22
N ALA A 321 -6.97 7.35 15.22
CA ALA A 321 -6.51 8.36 16.15
C ALA A 321 -4.98 8.46 16.11
N LYS A 322 -4.47 9.52 16.72
CA LYS A 322 -3.10 9.50 17.20
C LYS A 322 -3.10 8.93 18.61
N VAL A 323 -2.51 7.75 18.78
CA VAL A 323 -2.41 7.09 20.08
C VAL A 323 -1.20 7.61 20.81
N ILE A 324 -1.31 7.94 22.10
CA ILE A 324 -0.21 8.38 22.97
C ILE A 324 -0.22 7.51 24.22
N TYR A 325 0.85 6.76 24.46
CA TYR A 325 0.99 6.00 25.70
C TYR A 325 1.68 6.86 26.78
N ARG A 326 1.16 6.86 28.02
CA ARG A 326 1.75 7.58 29.17
C ARG A 326 1.84 6.70 30.41
N GLY A 327 2.98 6.73 31.11
CA GLY A 327 3.10 6.18 32.47
C GLY A 327 3.13 4.65 32.55
N GLY A 328 3.64 3.97 31.51
CA GLY A 328 3.82 2.51 31.47
C GLY A 328 5.26 2.11 31.12
N ALA A 329 5.56 0.83 30.89
CA ALA A 329 6.90 0.36 30.48
C ALA A 329 7.44 1.01 29.18
N ASN A 330 6.55 1.67 28.42
CA ASN A 330 6.82 2.44 27.21
C ASN A 330 7.09 3.94 27.51
N ASP A 331 7.82 4.28 28.57
CA ASP A 331 8.08 5.69 28.98
C ASP A 331 9.52 6.16 28.76
N VAL A 332 10.36 5.42 28.04
CA VAL A 332 11.78 5.80 27.92
C VAL A 332 12.04 7.02 27.05
N ASN A 333 11.12 7.44 26.17
CA ASN A 333 11.39 8.52 25.20
C ASN A 333 10.43 9.72 25.17
N GLY A 334 9.42 9.81 26.03
CA GLY A 334 8.59 11.02 26.15
C GLY A 334 7.84 11.38 24.85
N ASN A 335 6.58 10.95 24.77
CA ASN A 335 5.66 11.02 23.61
C ASN A 335 5.86 9.94 22.55
N ASP A 336 5.83 8.66 22.96
CA ASP A 336 5.64 7.49 22.11
C ASP A 336 4.24 7.50 21.48
N GLY A 337 4.05 8.40 20.52
CA GLY A 337 2.85 8.47 19.70
C GLY A 337 2.90 7.45 18.57
N SER A 338 1.76 6.86 18.23
CA SER A 338 1.65 6.03 17.01
C SER A 338 2.19 6.80 15.81
N TYR A 339 3.16 6.22 15.09
CA TYR A 339 3.77 6.82 13.93
C TYR A 339 3.98 5.77 12.83
N ARG A 340 3.16 5.84 11.78
CA ARG A 340 3.23 4.91 10.64
C ARG A 340 3.73 5.64 9.39
N GLY A 341 5.02 5.49 9.14
CA GLY A 341 5.69 6.07 7.98
C GLY A 341 5.70 5.14 6.77
N ILE A 342 5.50 5.71 5.58
CA ILE A 342 5.65 4.98 4.31
C ILE A 342 6.61 5.70 3.38
N ASN A 343 7.62 4.98 2.89
CA ASN A 343 8.48 5.43 1.80
C ASN A 343 8.33 4.49 0.60
N ILE A 344 7.79 5.01 -0.51
CA ILE A 344 7.95 4.40 -1.83
C ILE A 344 9.30 4.89 -2.35
N GLU A 345 10.31 4.03 -2.20
CA GLU A 345 11.69 4.37 -2.50
C GLU A 345 11.95 4.45 -4.00
N ARG A 346 13.12 4.98 -4.36
CA ARG A 346 13.48 5.17 -5.76
C ARG A 346 13.56 3.82 -6.48
N GLY A 347 12.55 3.53 -7.29
CA GLY A 347 12.42 2.39 -8.18
C GLY A 347 11.48 2.70 -9.36
N ALA A 348 11.52 1.87 -10.39
CA ALA A 348 10.63 1.93 -11.54
C ALA A 348 9.40 1.00 -11.40
N GLY A 349 9.34 0.22 -10.31
CA GLY A 349 8.29 -0.75 -10.07
C GLY A 349 7.02 -0.16 -9.47
N THR A 350 6.09 -1.05 -9.14
CA THR A 350 4.80 -0.71 -8.53
C THR A 350 4.75 -1.16 -7.07
N VAL A 351 4.24 -0.29 -6.21
CA VAL A 351 3.78 -0.66 -4.87
C VAL A 351 2.27 -0.59 -4.89
N GLN A 352 1.61 -1.73 -4.70
CA GLN A 352 0.17 -1.88 -4.73
C GLN A 352 -0.36 -2.08 -3.32
N TRP A 353 -1.37 -1.32 -2.94
CA TRP A 353 -2.12 -1.50 -1.70
C TRP A 353 -3.50 -2.06 -1.99
N GLY A 354 -3.86 -3.11 -1.25
CA GLY A 354 -4.98 -3.99 -1.56
C GLY A 354 -4.67 -4.94 -2.71
N ASP A 355 -5.47 -6.00 -2.83
CA ASP A 355 -5.37 -7.03 -3.86
C ASP A 355 -6.62 -7.10 -4.76
N GLY A 356 -7.54 -6.15 -4.59
CA GLY A 356 -8.80 -6.09 -5.33
C GLY A 356 -9.90 -7.00 -4.78
N THR A 357 -9.72 -7.60 -3.59
CA THR A 357 -10.73 -8.51 -3.01
C THR A 357 -11.49 -7.92 -1.81
N HIS A 358 -10.97 -6.87 -1.18
CA HIS A 358 -11.53 -6.26 0.03
C HIS A 358 -11.41 -4.72 0.03
N ALA A 359 -11.98 -4.08 1.06
CA ALA A 359 -11.90 -2.64 1.31
C ALA A 359 -11.13 -2.27 2.61
N ASN A 360 -10.34 -3.21 3.16
CA ASN A 360 -9.43 -2.90 4.25
C ASN A 360 -8.28 -2.04 3.74
N PHE A 361 -8.35 -0.73 4.00
CA PHE A 361 -7.31 0.20 3.56
C PHE A 361 -5.97 -0.15 4.22
N PHE A 362 -4.86 -0.08 3.46
CA PHE A 362 -3.55 -0.49 3.96
C PHE A 362 -3.04 0.40 5.10
N LEU A 363 -3.28 1.71 5.05
CA LEU A 363 -2.78 2.68 6.04
C LEU A 363 -3.94 3.43 6.74
N PRO A 364 -4.80 2.74 7.51
CA PRO A 364 -5.91 3.40 8.20
C PRO A 364 -5.32 4.33 9.25
N SER A 365 -5.55 5.63 9.14
CA SER A 365 -4.85 6.64 9.92
C SER A 365 -5.78 7.79 10.30
N ALA A 366 -5.48 8.48 11.40
CA ALA A 366 -6.03 9.82 11.65
C ALA A 366 -5.41 10.82 10.66
N PRO A 367 -6.11 11.92 10.33
CA PRO A 367 -5.54 12.96 9.48
C PRO A 367 -4.22 13.49 10.07
N SER A 368 -3.17 13.48 9.26
CA SER A 368 -1.85 13.97 9.68
C SER A 368 -1.80 15.50 9.58
N PRO A 369 -1.10 16.21 10.48
CA PRO A 369 -1.05 17.67 10.45
C PRO A 369 -0.54 18.24 9.14
N ALA A 370 -1.19 19.29 8.64
CA ALA A 370 -0.81 19.92 7.39
C ALA A 370 0.58 20.58 7.42
N ASP A 371 1.06 21.06 8.57
CA ASP A 371 2.37 21.73 8.70
C ASP A 371 3.50 20.87 8.10
N PRO A 372 4.42 21.42 7.27
CA PRO A 372 5.55 20.69 6.69
C PRO A 372 6.57 20.24 7.74
N ASN A 373 6.66 20.93 8.88
CA ASN A 373 7.58 20.64 9.98
C ASN A 373 6.88 20.82 11.34
N PRO A 374 5.83 20.04 11.62
CA PRO A 374 5.15 20.16 12.89
C PRO A 374 6.15 19.78 14.00
N PRO A 375 6.08 20.41 15.18
CA PRO A 375 6.97 20.09 16.29
C PRO A 375 7.06 18.58 16.56
N LEU A 376 8.21 18.13 17.06
CA LEU A 376 8.43 16.73 17.44
C LEU A 376 7.24 16.18 18.25
N GLY A 377 6.78 14.99 17.88
CA GLY A 377 5.62 14.36 18.51
C GLY A 377 4.26 14.87 18.00
N LYS A 378 4.17 15.69 16.94
CA LYS A 378 2.89 16.06 16.31
C LYS A 378 2.52 15.27 15.05
N LYS A 379 3.49 14.74 14.29
CA LYS A 379 3.26 13.85 13.13
C LYS A 379 2.56 12.54 13.55
N ASN A 380 1.71 11.97 12.70
CA ASN A 380 1.01 10.70 12.96
C ASN A 380 1.24 9.65 11.86
N ALA A 381 1.20 10.07 10.60
CA ALA A 381 1.50 9.21 9.46
C ALA A 381 2.00 10.06 8.28
N TYR A 382 2.73 9.46 7.35
CA TYR A 382 3.17 10.10 6.12
C TYR A 382 3.30 9.10 4.98
N ILE A 383 3.23 9.60 3.74
CA ILE A 383 3.53 8.85 2.52
C ILE A 383 4.53 9.66 1.69
N ASN A 384 5.70 9.11 1.47
CA ASN A 384 6.72 9.66 0.58
C ASN A 384 6.76 8.85 -0.72
N LEU A 385 6.46 9.49 -1.85
CA LEU A 385 6.57 8.95 -3.20
C LEU A 385 7.83 9.53 -3.87
N ARG A 386 8.93 8.77 -3.84
CA ARG A 386 10.22 9.23 -4.37
C ARG A 386 10.44 8.89 -5.85
N SER A 387 9.83 7.81 -6.36
CA SER A 387 9.65 7.49 -7.79
C SER A 387 8.67 6.32 -7.94
N GLY A 388 8.50 5.80 -9.16
CA GLY A 388 7.73 4.58 -9.41
C GLY A 388 6.22 4.83 -9.47
N ASN A 389 5.45 3.81 -9.11
CA ASN A 389 3.99 3.85 -9.13
C ASN A 389 3.40 3.37 -7.80
N LEU A 390 2.54 4.19 -7.18
CA LEU A 390 1.70 3.78 -6.06
C LEU A 390 0.30 3.43 -6.58
N ALA A 391 -0.09 2.16 -6.47
CA ALA A 391 -1.36 1.65 -6.96
C ALA A 391 -2.32 1.32 -5.81
N PHE A 392 -3.59 1.71 -5.95
CA PHE A 392 -4.67 1.38 -5.03
C PHE A 392 -5.61 0.38 -5.72
N ASN A 393 -5.84 -0.77 -5.09
CA ASN A 393 -6.61 -1.88 -5.64
C ASN A 393 -7.55 -2.47 -4.59
N TYR A 394 -8.75 -1.91 -4.48
CA TYR A 394 -9.76 -2.32 -3.50
C TYR A 394 -11.08 -2.73 -4.16
N ASN A 395 -11.90 -3.45 -3.41
CA ASN A 395 -13.28 -3.81 -3.76
C ASN A 395 -14.25 -3.15 -2.78
N GLY A 396 -14.33 -1.83 -2.85
CA GLY A 396 -15.16 -0.99 -1.99
C GLY A 396 -14.49 0.35 -1.65
N PRO A 397 -15.21 1.22 -0.92
CA PRO A 397 -14.73 2.55 -0.58
C PRO A 397 -13.60 2.52 0.45
N VAL A 398 -12.54 3.27 0.18
CA VAL A 398 -11.44 3.54 1.11
C VAL A 398 -11.13 5.03 1.17
N THR A 399 -10.68 5.52 2.33
CA THR A 399 -10.31 6.93 2.50
C THR A 399 -8.85 7.05 2.96
N LEU A 400 -8.10 7.84 2.20
CA LEU A 400 -6.74 8.20 2.51
C LEU A 400 -6.74 9.55 3.26
N HIS A 401 -6.52 9.49 4.57
CA HIS A 401 -6.42 10.66 5.45
C HIS A 401 -5.02 11.30 5.48
N VAL A 402 -4.13 10.87 4.59
CA VAL A 402 -2.73 11.31 4.55
C VAL A 402 -2.37 11.69 3.10
N GLY A 403 -1.88 12.91 2.90
CA GLY A 403 -1.34 13.37 1.64
C GLY A 403 -0.06 12.65 1.22
N ILE A 404 0.06 12.36 -0.07
CA ILE A 404 1.27 11.85 -0.73
C ILE A 404 2.21 13.02 -1.01
N THR A 405 3.48 12.88 -0.64
CA THR A 405 4.53 13.92 -0.80
C THR A 405 5.86 13.31 -1.26
N GLY A 406 6.94 14.08 -1.38
CA GLY A 406 8.29 13.62 -1.73
C GLY A 406 9.28 13.55 -0.57
N GLY A 407 8.86 13.91 0.63
CA GLY A 407 9.70 13.98 1.81
C GLY A 407 9.23 15.06 2.80
N GLY A 408 9.70 14.97 4.05
CA GLY A 408 9.41 15.97 5.09
C GLY A 408 8.36 15.55 6.12
N GLY A 409 7.70 14.41 5.97
CA GLY A 409 6.91 13.78 7.04
C GLY A 409 5.60 14.49 7.41
N GLY A 410 4.86 14.97 6.42
CA GLY A 410 3.49 15.46 6.61
C GLY A 410 2.82 15.71 5.26
N PRO A 411 1.48 15.74 5.18
CA PRO A 411 0.68 15.90 3.95
C PRO A 411 0.76 17.30 3.31
N HIS A 412 1.81 18.07 3.55
CA HIS A 412 1.83 19.48 3.17
C HIS A 412 1.94 19.67 1.66
N ARG A 413 1.07 20.52 1.10
CA ARG A 413 1.11 20.98 -0.30
C ARG A 413 2.40 21.71 -0.67
N GLU A 414 3.06 22.35 0.29
CA GLU A 414 4.34 23.07 0.08
C GLU A 414 5.56 22.30 0.63
N GLY A 415 5.35 21.04 1.05
CA GLY A 415 6.45 20.14 1.40
C GLY A 415 7.27 19.74 0.17
N SER A 416 8.29 18.88 0.36
CA SER A 416 9.01 18.32 -0.78
C SER A 416 8.02 17.61 -1.71
N VAL A 417 8.08 17.93 -2.99
CA VAL A 417 7.13 17.39 -3.98
C VAL A 417 7.53 15.96 -4.32
N GLY A 418 6.55 15.05 -4.25
CA GLY A 418 6.74 13.66 -4.68
C GLY A 418 7.05 13.59 -6.17
N THR A 419 7.77 12.56 -6.58
CA THR A 419 7.96 12.26 -8.00
C THR A 419 7.51 10.84 -8.21
N GLY A 420 6.56 10.58 -9.12
CA GLY A 420 6.01 9.25 -9.36
C GLY A 420 4.55 9.29 -9.77
N ASN A 421 4.02 8.13 -10.15
CA ASN A 421 2.64 7.98 -10.59
C ASN A 421 1.75 7.44 -9.48
N VAL A 422 0.47 7.75 -9.57
CA VAL A 422 -0.57 7.18 -8.71
C VAL A 422 -1.62 6.52 -9.60
N THR A 423 -1.99 5.29 -9.28
CA THR A 423 -2.97 4.52 -10.06
C THR A 423 -4.11 4.05 -9.17
N ILE A 424 -5.34 4.43 -9.49
CA ILE A 424 -6.55 3.79 -8.97
C ILE A 424 -6.92 2.67 -9.96
N MET A 425 -6.65 1.42 -9.58
CA MET A 425 -6.76 0.27 -10.49
C MET A 425 -8.21 0.01 -10.92
N ALA A 426 -8.40 -0.53 -12.14
CA ALA A 426 -9.71 -0.73 -12.79
C ALA A 426 -10.60 -1.83 -12.18
N THR A 427 -10.34 -2.20 -10.93
CA THR A 427 -11.13 -3.17 -10.16
C THR A 427 -12.52 -2.61 -9.92
N PRO A 428 -13.59 -3.35 -10.28
CA PRO A 428 -14.96 -2.92 -9.99
C PRO A 428 -15.16 -2.63 -8.50
N GLY A 429 -15.77 -1.47 -8.20
CA GLY A 429 -16.02 -1.05 -6.83
C GLY A 429 -14.83 -0.38 -6.14
N ASN A 430 -13.67 -0.25 -6.80
CA ASN A 430 -12.53 0.51 -6.27
C ASN A 430 -12.87 2.00 -6.19
N ASP A 431 -13.22 2.48 -5.00
CA ASP A 431 -13.62 3.87 -4.75
C ASP A 431 -12.66 4.48 -3.73
N VAL A 432 -11.72 5.30 -4.21
CA VAL A 432 -10.66 5.88 -3.39
C VAL A 432 -10.94 7.35 -3.14
N THR A 433 -10.99 7.73 -1.86
CA THR A 433 -11.15 9.13 -1.45
C THR A 433 -9.83 9.70 -0.93
N PHE A 434 -9.36 10.78 -1.54
CA PHE A 434 -8.31 11.60 -0.98
C PHE A 434 -8.94 12.65 -0.07
N ALA A 435 -8.59 12.61 1.23
CA ALA A 435 -9.14 13.48 2.27
C ALA A 435 -8.16 14.57 2.72
N GLN A 436 -7.08 14.76 1.96
CA GLN A 436 -6.02 15.74 2.18
C GLN A 436 -5.43 16.17 0.83
N PRO A 437 -4.79 17.36 0.74
CA PRO A 437 -3.99 17.76 -0.43
C PRO A 437 -2.94 16.71 -0.82
N GLN A 438 -2.78 16.48 -2.12
CA GLN A 438 -1.77 15.57 -2.66
C GLN A 438 -0.68 16.36 -3.39
N ASN A 439 0.57 16.15 -2.98
CA ASN A 439 1.73 16.95 -3.39
C ASN A 439 2.77 16.07 -4.12
N TYR A 440 2.45 15.65 -5.34
CA TYR A 440 3.39 14.93 -6.20
C TYR A 440 3.30 15.42 -7.65
N ASN A 441 4.36 15.17 -8.41
CA ASN A 441 4.47 15.34 -9.85
C ASN A 441 4.51 13.96 -10.52
N GLY A 442 3.68 13.78 -11.56
CA GLY A 442 3.52 12.54 -12.31
C GLY A 442 2.10 12.39 -12.85
N THR A 443 1.74 11.18 -13.28
CA THR A 443 0.41 10.87 -13.80
C THR A 443 -0.47 10.25 -12.72
N THR A 444 -1.71 10.75 -12.62
CA THR A 444 -2.77 10.11 -11.85
C THR A 444 -3.70 9.35 -12.79
N THR A 445 -3.75 8.03 -12.68
CA THR A 445 -4.57 7.17 -13.53
C THR A 445 -5.79 6.66 -12.76
N ILE A 446 -6.98 6.75 -13.35
CA ILE A 446 -8.24 6.22 -12.81
C ILE A 446 -8.75 5.18 -13.82
N GLY A 447 -8.70 3.90 -13.45
CA GLY A 447 -9.13 2.80 -14.31
C GLY A 447 -10.64 2.79 -14.58
N ALA A 448 -11.06 2.14 -15.67
CA ALA A 448 -12.42 2.23 -16.24
C ALA A 448 -13.60 1.98 -15.28
N ASN A 449 -13.42 1.21 -14.21
CA ASN A 449 -14.47 0.89 -13.23
C ASN A 449 -14.20 1.47 -11.84
N ALA A 450 -13.21 2.37 -11.75
CA ALA A 450 -12.76 2.95 -10.50
C ALA A 450 -13.27 4.38 -10.32
N ILE A 451 -13.33 4.80 -9.07
CA ILE A 451 -13.72 6.16 -8.68
C ILE A 451 -12.55 6.77 -7.89
N LEU A 452 -12.14 7.97 -8.28
CA LEU A 452 -11.31 8.85 -7.47
C LEU A 452 -12.15 10.01 -6.96
N ARG A 453 -12.18 10.22 -5.64
CA ARG A 453 -12.83 11.36 -5.00
C ARG A 453 -11.79 12.31 -4.43
N LEU A 454 -11.91 13.59 -4.77
CA LEU A 454 -11.13 14.68 -4.19
C LEU A 454 -11.97 15.40 -3.14
N GLY A 455 -11.52 15.29 -1.90
CA GLY A 455 -12.21 15.73 -0.71
C GLY A 455 -13.12 14.65 -0.16
N THR A 456 -13.59 14.77 1.07
CA THR A 456 -14.58 13.87 1.72
C THR A 456 -16.00 14.43 1.70
N GLY A 457 -16.18 15.69 1.31
CA GLY A 457 -17.45 16.42 1.45
C GLY A 457 -17.83 16.76 2.89
N THR A 458 -17.02 16.35 3.88
CA THR A 458 -17.30 16.52 5.31
C THR A 458 -16.02 16.71 6.13
N PRO A 459 -16.04 17.54 7.18
CA PRO A 459 -14.85 17.72 8.01
C PRO A 459 -14.35 16.42 8.67
N VAL A 460 -13.04 16.26 8.78
CA VAL A 460 -12.37 15.07 9.34
C VAL A 460 -11.72 15.42 10.70
N PRO A 461 -12.12 14.76 11.80
CA PRO A 461 -11.56 15.03 13.12
C PRO A 461 -10.18 14.38 13.30
N LEU A 462 -9.25 15.11 13.92
CA LEU A 462 -8.02 14.58 14.48
C LEU A 462 -8.21 14.37 15.97
N ASN A 463 -8.39 13.12 16.37
CA ASN A 463 -8.48 12.73 17.78
C ASN A 463 -7.13 12.25 18.30
N TYR A 464 -6.77 12.68 19.50
CA TYR A 464 -5.68 12.10 20.28
C TYR A 464 -6.29 11.17 21.32
N ILE A 465 -5.86 9.92 21.32
CA ILE A 465 -6.24 8.94 22.35
C ILE A 465 -5.02 8.75 23.24
N THR A 466 -5.12 9.23 24.48
CA THR A 466 -4.10 8.95 25.49
C THR A 466 -4.48 7.68 26.24
N VAL A 467 -3.58 6.70 26.23
CA VAL A 467 -3.71 5.45 26.98
C VAL A 467 -2.79 5.54 28.18
N ASN A 468 -3.37 5.66 29.37
CA ASN A 468 -2.61 5.66 30.63
C ASN A 468 -2.71 4.28 31.28
N ALA A 469 -1.56 3.68 31.62
CA ALA A 469 -1.49 2.34 32.19
C ALA A 469 -2.31 2.18 33.49
N THR A 470 -2.56 3.27 34.23
CA THR A 470 -3.27 3.26 35.52
C THR A 470 -4.60 4.01 35.52
N ARG A 471 -4.87 4.86 34.52
CA ARG A 471 -6.04 5.77 34.48
C ARG A 471 -7.00 5.54 33.31
N GLY A 472 -6.79 4.49 32.53
CA GLY A 472 -7.64 4.15 31.37
C GLY A 472 -7.34 4.98 30.12
N LYS A 473 -8.27 4.94 29.15
CA LYS A 473 -8.18 5.66 27.86
C LYS A 473 -8.93 7.00 27.95
N SER A 474 -8.35 8.07 27.42
CA SER A 474 -9.02 9.37 27.25
C SER A 474 -8.87 9.89 25.82
N THR A 475 -9.95 10.37 25.23
CA THR A 475 -9.98 10.90 23.86
C THR A 475 -10.16 12.42 23.89
N VAL A 476 -9.33 13.14 23.13
CA VAL A 476 -9.40 14.60 22.98
C VAL A 476 -9.38 14.95 21.49
N LEU A 477 -10.37 15.73 21.05
CA LEU A 477 -10.35 16.35 19.72
C LEU A 477 -9.27 17.43 19.68
N GLN A 478 -8.28 17.27 18.80
CA GLN A 478 -7.19 18.23 18.65
C GLN A 478 -7.45 19.25 17.54
N ALA A 479 -8.03 18.80 16.43
CA ALA A 479 -8.33 19.64 15.29
C ALA A 479 -9.44 19.01 14.45
N THR A 480 -10.06 19.83 13.61
CA THR A 480 -10.97 19.38 12.57
C THR A 480 -10.45 19.91 11.23
N TYR A 481 -10.09 19.00 10.34
CA TYR A 481 -9.68 19.33 8.98
C TYR A 481 -10.91 19.46 8.10
N SER A 482 -10.86 20.29 7.05
CA SER A 482 -11.98 20.43 6.11
C SER A 482 -12.33 19.11 5.42
N GLY A 483 -11.35 18.21 5.30
CA GLY A 483 -11.48 17.00 4.50
C GLY A 483 -11.36 17.26 3.00
N ASP A 484 -11.04 18.50 2.60
CA ASP A 484 -10.79 18.88 1.20
C ASP A 484 -9.45 18.31 0.71
N ALA A 485 -9.35 18.09 -0.59
CA ALA A 485 -8.13 17.61 -1.24
C ALA A 485 -7.76 18.42 -2.48
N SER A 486 -6.57 18.16 -3.00
CA SER A 486 -6.10 18.68 -4.27
C SER A 486 -5.14 17.69 -4.93
N LEU A 487 -4.85 17.90 -6.21
CA LEU A 487 -3.87 17.12 -6.97
C LEU A 487 -2.86 18.07 -7.61
N LEU A 488 -1.66 18.19 -7.03
CA LEU A 488 -0.62 19.06 -7.59
C LEU A 488 -0.30 18.71 -9.06
N THR A 489 -0.35 17.43 -9.44
CA THR A 489 -0.17 16.96 -10.83
C THR A 489 -1.12 17.59 -11.84
N ALA A 490 -2.19 18.25 -11.42
CA ALA A 490 -3.16 18.88 -12.31
C ALA A 490 -3.42 20.35 -11.96
N GLU A 491 -2.79 20.88 -10.90
CA GLU A 491 -2.94 22.27 -10.47
C GLU A 491 -1.94 23.18 -11.21
N SER A 492 -2.20 23.44 -12.50
CA SER A 492 -1.46 24.49 -13.23
C SER A 492 -2.25 24.99 -14.44
N PRO A 493 -2.20 26.29 -14.78
CA PRO A 493 -2.83 26.81 -16.00
C PRO A 493 -2.32 26.17 -17.29
N ASN A 494 -1.04 25.75 -17.29
CA ASN A 494 -0.33 25.18 -18.44
C ASN A 494 0.43 23.90 -18.04
N GLY A 495 -0.10 23.12 -17.09
CA GLY A 495 0.62 22.04 -16.40
C GLY A 495 1.60 21.27 -17.30
N ALA A 496 2.80 21.00 -16.79
CA ALA A 496 3.81 20.25 -17.55
C ALA A 496 3.16 18.97 -18.13
N ALA A 497 3.38 18.64 -19.40
CA ALA A 497 2.72 17.50 -20.02
C ALA A 497 2.99 16.15 -19.31
N SER A 498 4.05 16.08 -18.49
CA SER A 498 4.36 14.95 -17.59
C SER A 498 3.43 14.82 -16.38
N ASN A 499 2.61 15.84 -16.12
CA ASN A 499 1.68 15.99 -15.02
C ASN A 499 0.25 15.99 -15.60
N ALA A 500 -0.46 14.88 -15.42
CA ALA A 500 -1.74 14.64 -16.08
C ALA A 500 -2.68 13.79 -15.22
N ILE A 501 -3.98 13.84 -15.56
CA ILE A 501 -4.98 12.88 -15.08
C ILE A 501 -5.43 12.05 -16.29
N VAL A 502 -5.21 10.74 -16.22
CA VAL A 502 -5.77 9.78 -17.18
C VAL A 502 -7.00 9.17 -16.52
N ASN A 503 -8.17 9.70 -16.85
CA ASN A 503 -9.44 9.30 -16.28
C ASN A 503 -10.21 8.42 -17.26
N ASP A 504 -10.18 7.11 -17.06
CA ASP A 504 -11.05 6.17 -17.77
C ASP A 504 -12.27 5.75 -16.94
N GLY A 505 -12.23 5.96 -15.62
CA GLY A 505 -13.34 5.70 -14.69
C GLY A 505 -14.16 6.94 -14.34
N GLN A 506 -14.15 7.33 -13.07
CA GLN A 506 -14.85 8.52 -12.59
C GLN A 506 -13.98 9.37 -11.67
N LEU A 507 -13.91 10.67 -11.95
CA LEU A 507 -13.34 11.68 -11.06
C LEU A 507 -14.46 12.50 -10.42
N ILE A 508 -14.52 12.53 -9.09
CA ILE A 508 -15.50 13.31 -8.32
C ILE A 508 -14.77 14.36 -7.50
N VAL A 509 -15.12 15.62 -7.67
CA VAL A 509 -14.63 16.74 -6.85
C VAL A 509 -15.73 17.11 -5.86
N GLN A 510 -15.45 16.94 -4.56
CA GLN A 510 -16.40 17.14 -3.46
C GLN A 510 -15.88 18.05 -2.35
N ASN A 511 -14.87 18.89 -2.65
CA ASN A 511 -14.39 19.90 -1.72
C ASN A 511 -15.49 20.88 -1.29
N THR A 512 -15.47 21.27 -0.03
CA THR A 512 -16.51 22.12 0.58
C THR A 512 -16.07 23.56 0.76
N ALA A 513 -14.79 23.80 1.03
CA ALA A 513 -14.26 25.15 1.31
C ALA A 513 -13.12 25.55 0.37
N THR A 514 -12.26 24.60 0.00
CA THR A 514 -11.02 24.87 -0.72
C THR A 514 -11.22 24.78 -2.23
N ALA A 515 -11.11 25.92 -2.91
CA ALA A 515 -11.16 25.97 -4.36
C ALA A 515 -9.92 25.31 -4.97
N ILE A 516 -10.11 24.60 -6.08
CA ILE A 516 -9.01 23.93 -6.80
C ILE A 516 -9.09 24.19 -8.31
N THR A 517 -7.96 24.01 -8.98
CA THR A 517 -7.85 24.10 -10.43
C THR A 517 -7.33 22.78 -10.97
N LEU A 518 -7.96 22.20 -11.99
CA LEU A 518 -7.51 20.97 -12.63
C LEU A 518 -7.36 21.17 -14.15
N SER A 519 -6.31 20.60 -14.72
CA SER A 519 -6.04 20.58 -16.16
C SER A 519 -5.47 19.24 -16.62
N ASN A 520 -5.24 19.10 -17.94
CA ASN A 520 -4.61 17.92 -18.54
C ASN A 520 -5.35 16.61 -18.20
N ILE A 521 -6.68 16.66 -18.10
CA ILE A 521 -7.53 15.50 -17.90
C ILE A 521 -7.85 14.88 -19.26
N SER A 522 -7.54 13.61 -19.41
CA SER A 522 -7.75 12.79 -20.62
C SER A 522 -8.47 11.48 -20.28
N GLY A 523 -8.75 10.64 -21.27
CA GLY A 523 -9.39 9.33 -21.10
C GLY A 523 -10.90 9.32 -21.39
N SER A 524 -11.53 8.17 -21.23
CA SER A 524 -12.96 7.96 -21.52
C SER A 524 -13.91 8.25 -20.34
N GLY A 525 -13.35 8.48 -19.16
CA GLY A 525 -14.06 8.57 -17.89
C GLY A 525 -14.84 9.87 -17.69
N SER A 526 -15.71 9.84 -16.70
CA SER A 526 -16.62 10.96 -16.36
C SER A 526 -16.04 11.86 -15.27
N LEU A 527 -16.52 13.11 -15.23
CA LEU A 527 -16.19 14.09 -14.19
C LEU A 527 -17.46 14.59 -13.51
N ALA A 528 -17.45 14.63 -12.17
CA ALA A 528 -18.53 15.22 -11.38
C ALA A 528 -18.00 16.29 -10.42
N HIS A 529 -18.62 17.46 -10.41
CA HIS A 529 -18.40 18.49 -9.39
C HIS A 529 -19.61 18.54 -8.46
N THR A 530 -19.43 18.09 -7.22
CA THR A 530 -20.52 17.91 -6.23
C THR A 530 -20.33 18.74 -4.97
N GLY A 531 -19.11 19.23 -4.74
CA GLY A 531 -18.76 20.04 -3.57
C GLY A 531 -19.22 21.49 -3.68
N ALA A 532 -19.25 22.20 -2.55
CA ALA A 532 -19.62 23.61 -2.50
C ALA A 532 -18.48 24.56 -2.90
N ALA A 533 -17.22 24.10 -2.84
CA ALA A 533 -16.07 24.90 -3.22
C ALA A 533 -16.06 25.18 -4.73
N ALA A 534 -15.30 26.20 -5.16
CA ALA A 534 -15.14 26.46 -6.57
C ALA A 534 -14.17 25.46 -7.23
N LEU A 535 -14.50 25.02 -8.45
CA LEU A 535 -13.63 24.19 -9.29
C LEU A 535 -13.31 24.94 -10.57
N THR A 536 -12.04 25.18 -10.87
CA THR A 536 -11.63 25.69 -12.18
C THR A 536 -11.11 24.54 -13.04
N LEU A 537 -11.64 24.39 -14.24
CA LEU A 537 -11.16 23.41 -15.22
C LEU A 537 -10.47 24.12 -16.39
N GLN A 538 -9.36 23.59 -16.86
CA GLN A 538 -8.59 24.12 -17.98
C GLN A 538 -8.12 23.00 -18.90
N ASN A 539 -7.91 23.29 -20.18
CA ASN A 539 -7.19 22.49 -21.18
C ASN A 539 -7.35 20.97 -21.02
N ASN A 540 -8.57 20.46 -21.24
CA ASN A 540 -8.90 19.05 -21.07
C ASN A 540 -9.29 18.36 -22.39
N SER A 541 -9.18 17.04 -22.42
CA SER A 541 -9.47 16.20 -23.61
C SER A 541 -10.21 14.90 -23.27
N TYR A 542 -10.69 14.72 -22.04
CA TYR A 542 -11.49 13.57 -21.66
C TYR A 542 -12.83 13.54 -22.42
N LYS A 543 -13.33 12.33 -22.65
CA LYS A 543 -14.49 12.09 -23.53
C LYS A 543 -15.77 11.74 -22.77
N GLY A 544 -15.68 11.37 -21.49
CA GLY A 544 -16.85 11.05 -20.69
C GLY A 544 -17.63 12.28 -20.27
N ALA A 545 -18.84 12.05 -19.76
CA ALA A 545 -19.77 13.11 -19.39
C ALA A 545 -19.27 13.95 -18.20
N THR A 546 -19.64 15.23 -18.20
CA THR A 546 -19.41 16.17 -17.09
C THR A 546 -20.73 16.50 -16.41
N ARG A 547 -20.78 16.36 -15.08
CA ARG A 547 -21.98 16.65 -14.27
C ARG A 547 -21.65 17.67 -13.16
N LEU A 548 -22.30 18.83 -13.20
CA LEU A 548 -22.09 19.92 -12.25
C LEU A 548 -23.29 19.99 -11.30
N GLU A 549 -23.11 19.56 -10.06
CA GLU A 549 -24.16 19.41 -9.04
C GLU A 549 -23.94 20.28 -7.80
N GLY A 550 -22.73 20.82 -7.62
CA GLY A 550 -22.40 21.71 -6.51
C GLY A 550 -21.48 22.85 -6.93
N GLY A 551 -21.41 23.87 -6.07
CA GLY A 551 -20.45 24.97 -6.18
C GLY A 551 -20.52 25.74 -7.51
N THR A 552 -19.45 26.47 -7.80
CA THR A 552 -19.24 27.11 -9.11
C THR A 552 -18.12 26.40 -9.84
N THR A 553 -18.38 25.94 -11.05
CA THR A 553 -17.36 25.48 -11.98
C THR A 553 -16.97 26.61 -12.93
N TRP A 554 -15.70 26.97 -12.94
CA TRP A 554 -15.11 27.95 -13.86
C TRP A 554 -14.45 27.23 -15.04
N ALA A 555 -14.91 27.51 -16.25
CA ALA A 555 -14.23 27.11 -17.47
C ALA A 555 -13.11 28.11 -17.78
N GLY A 556 -11.87 27.70 -17.56
CA GLY A 556 -10.67 28.53 -17.79
C GLY A 556 -10.04 28.39 -19.18
N SER A 557 -10.58 27.53 -20.05
CA SER A 557 -10.19 27.44 -21.45
C SER A 557 -11.36 26.97 -22.32
N ALA A 558 -11.23 27.10 -23.64
CA ALA A 558 -12.29 26.71 -24.58
C ALA A 558 -12.66 25.21 -24.49
N ASN A 559 -11.70 24.34 -24.17
CA ASN A 559 -11.91 22.90 -24.02
C ASN A 559 -11.91 22.45 -22.55
N ALA A 560 -12.24 23.35 -21.60
CA ALA A 560 -12.18 23.07 -20.17
C ALA A 560 -12.99 21.85 -19.74
N LEU A 561 -14.13 21.57 -20.38
CA LEU A 561 -15.04 20.48 -19.99
C LEU A 561 -14.90 19.21 -20.84
N GLY A 562 -13.79 19.07 -21.57
CA GLY A 562 -13.55 17.92 -22.46
C GLY A 562 -14.50 17.90 -23.66
N THR A 563 -14.76 16.71 -24.20
CA THR A 563 -15.60 16.53 -25.40
C THR A 563 -16.90 15.77 -25.15
N GLY A 564 -17.17 15.36 -23.91
CA GLY A 564 -18.39 14.64 -23.54
C GLY A 564 -19.61 15.55 -23.38
N ASP A 565 -20.75 14.94 -23.05
CA ASP A 565 -21.97 15.66 -22.69
C ASP A 565 -21.78 16.43 -21.37
N VAL A 566 -22.39 17.61 -21.25
CA VAL A 566 -22.34 18.45 -20.06
C VAL A 566 -23.75 18.65 -19.49
N VAL A 567 -23.93 18.34 -18.22
CA VAL A 567 -25.13 18.66 -17.45
C VAL A 567 -24.78 19.66 -16.35
N ASN A 568 -25.39 20.85 -16.39
CA ASN A 568 -25.22 21.89 -15.40
C ASN A 568 -26.46 22.02 -14.50
N ASN A 569 -26.43 21.46 -13.30
CA ASN A 569 -27.47 21.59 -12.28
C ASN A 569 -27.07 22.53 -11.13
N ALA A 570 -25.87 23.12 -11.16
CA ALA A 570 -25.33 24.06 -10.19
C ALA A 570 -24.91 25.36 -10.89
N ALA A 571 -23.68 25.87 -10.73
CA ALA A 571 -23.23 27.07 -11.43
C ALA A 571 -22.06 26.77 -12.38
N LEU A 572 -22.17 27.24 -13.63
CA LEU A 572 -21.12 27.22 -14.64
C LEU A 572 -20.81 28.66 -15.07
N ALA A 573 -19.54 29.04 -15.10
CA ALA A 573 -19.10 30.37 -15.50
C ALA A 573 -17.79 30.30 -16.30
N LEU A 574 -17.53 31.31 -17.14
CA LEU A 574 -16.22 31.45 -17.80
C LEU A 574 -15.25 32.20 -16.88
N ALA A 575 -14.02 31.72 -16.77
CA ALA A 575 -12.99 32.38 -15.97
C ALA A 575 -12.64 33.77 -16.54
N SER A 576 -12.00 34.62 -15.74
CA SER A 576 -11.59 35.96 -16.18
C SER A 576 -10.70 35.89 -17.43
N GLY A 577 -11.06 36.66 -18.46
CA GLY A 577 -10.36 36.68 -19.76
C GLY A 577 -10.74 35.53 -20.70
N GLN A 578 -11.52 34.55 -20.24
CA GLN A 578 -12.08 33.50 -21.10
C GLN A 578 -13.42 33.94 -21.66
N HIS A 579 -13.58 33.81 -22.98
CA HIS A 579 -14.79 34.24 -23.70
C HIS A 579 -15.44 33.12 -24.50
N GLU A 580 -14.80 31.96 -24.63
CA GLU A 580 -15.33 30.81 -25.36
C GLU A 580 -15.40 29.57 -24.46
N LEU A 581 -16.45 28.76 -24.60
CA LEU A 581 -16.46 27.38 -24.12
C LEU A 581 -17.06 26.49 -25.21
N ALA A 582 -16.21 25.65 -25.78
CA ALA A 582 -16.55 24.67 -26.79
C ALA A 582 -16.87 23.32 -26.12
N LEU A 583 -18.05 22.80 -26.39
CA LEU A 583 -18.56 21.53 -25.89
C LEU A 583 -18.68 20.56 -27.08
N GLY A 584 -17.94 19.46 -27.03
CA GLY A 584 -17.97 18.43 -28.07
C GLY A 584 -19.24 17.57 -28.05
N GLY A 585 -19.91 17.47 -26.90
CA GLY A 585 -21.17 16.74 -26.73
C GLY A 585 -22.39 17.67 -26.68
N SER A 586 -23.44 17.16 -26.05
CA SER A 586 -24.68 17.88 -25.76
C SER A 586 -24.54 18.75 -24.52
N PHE A 587 -25.33 19.82 -24.44
CA PHE A 587 -25.41 20.67 -23.25
C PHE A 587 -26.81 20.65 -22.64
N ARG A 588 -26.91 20.38 -21.35
CA ARG A 588 -28.17 20.47 -20.61
C ARG A 588 -28.02 21.40 -19.42
N GLN A 589 -28.69 22.54 -19.50
CA GLN A 589 -28.88 23.45 -18.38
C GLN A 589 -30.08 22.98 -17.55
N GLY A 590 -29.83 22.56 -16.32
CA GLY A 590 -30.86 22.12 -15.38
C GLY A 590 -31.72 23.26 -14.85
N ALA A 591 -32.89 22.93 -14.31
CA ALA A 591 -33.84 23.92 -13.77
C ALA A 591 -33.28 24.72 -12.59
N ASN A 592 -32.38 24.12 -11.80
CA ASN A 592 -31.69 24.79 -10.68
C ASN A 592 -30.34 25.37 -11.08
N GLY A 593 -29.90 25.11 -12.32
CA GLY A 593 -28.58 25.52 -12.75
C GLY A 593 -28.53 26.99 -13.15
N GLN A 594 -27.32 27.55 -13.09
CA GLN A 594 -26.97 28.90 -13.51
C GLN A 594 -25.82 28.85 -14.53
N LEU A 595 -25.96 29.60 -15.62
CA LEU A 595 -24.88 29.90 -16.56
C LEU A 595 -24.52 31.38 -16.45
N THR A 596 -23.25 31.71 -16.23
CA THR A 596 -22.77 33.09 -16.16
C THR A 596 -21.83 33.40 -17.33
N LEU A 597 -22.14 34.45 -18.09
CA LEU A 597 -21.34 34.94 -19.23
C LEU A 597 -21.05 36.43 -19.10
N SER A 598 -19.83 36.83 -19.46
CA SER A 598 -19.40 38.23 -19.47
C SER A 598 -19.51 38.81 -20.88
N VAL A 599 -19.97 40.05 -21.02
CA VAL A 599 -20.05 40.78 -22.29
C VAL A 599 -19.14 42.00 -22.19
N ALA A 600 -17.98 41.95 -22.84
CA ALA A 600 -16.97 43.02 -22.87
C ALA A 600 -16.75 43.60 -24.28
N GLY A 601 -17.47 43.09 -25.27
CA GLY A 601 -17.43 43.55 -26.65
C GLY A 601 -18.42 42.76 -27.53
N THR A 602 -18.31 42.93 -28.84
CA THR A 602 -19.35 42.52 -29.81
C THR A 602 -19.10 41.19 -30.52
N SER A 603 -17.91 40.62 -30.36
CA SER A 603 -17.42 39.43 -31.05
C SER A 603 -17.55 38.18 -30.16
N PRO A 604 -18.38 37.19 -30.54
CA PRO A 604 -18.57 35.97 -29.76
C PRO A 604 -17.25 35.22 -29.60
N GLY A 605 -16.99 34.69 -28.41
CA GLY A 605 -15.79 33.88 -28.14
C GLY A 605 -14.50 34.70 -27.99
N VAL A 606 -14.53 36.00 -28.33
CA VAL A 606 -13.36 36.89 -28.32
C VAL A 606 -13.46 37.94 -27.23
N ASN A 607 -14.59 38.63 -27.14
CA ASN A 607 -14.80 39.68 -26.13
C ASN A 607 -16.20 39.63 -25.52
N HIS A 608 -17.02 38.64 -25.85
CA HIS A 608 -18.13 38.23 -24.98
C HIS A 608 -18.23 36.72 -24.90
N GLY A 609 -18.75 36.25 -23.77
CA GLY A 609 -18.97 34.86 -23.46
C GLY A 609 -19.85 34.18 -24.51
N HIS A 610 -19.35 33.08 -25.05
CA HIS A 610 -19.99 32.28 -26.06
C HIS A 610 -19.81 30.79 -25.74
N LEU A 611 -20.91 30.05 -25.84
CA LEU A 611 -20.92 28.59 -25.76
C LEU A 611 -21.14 28.02 -27.16
N SER A 612 -20.14 27.32 -27.68
CA SER A 612 -20.27 26.53 -28.90
C SER A 612 -20.51 25.07 -28.53
N VAL A 613 -21.66 24.52 -28.92
CA VAL A 613 -22.09 23.15 -28.59
C VAL A 613 -22.22 22.36 -29.89
N ALA A 614 -21.44 21.30 -30.04
CA ALA A 614 -21.50 20.46 -31.23
C ALA A 614 -22.77 19.59 -31.25
N GLY A 615 -23.22 19.13 -30.08
CA GLY A 615 -24.48 18.41 -29.90
C GLY A 615 -25.71 19.33 -29.74
N PRO A 616 -26.87 18.76 -29.37
CA PRO A 616 -28.04 19.53 -28.98
C PRO A 616 -27.82 20.27 -27.65
N ALA A 617 -28.50 21.41 -27.48
CA ALA A 617 -28.55 22.12 -26.21
C ALA A 617 -29.99 22.28 -25.70
N VAL A 618 -30.17 22.00 -24.41
CA VAL A 618 -31.45 22.19 -23.68
C VAL A 618 -31.26 23.26 -22.61
N LEU A 619 -32.01 24.35 -22.73
CA LEU A 619 -31.95 25.48 -21.82
C LEU A 619 -32.96 25.35 -20.67
N GLY A 620 -32.58 25.84 -19.50
CA GLY A 620 -33.36 25.84 -18.26
C GLY A 620 -32.74 26.78 -17.24
N GLY A 621 -33.33 26.91 -16.06
CA GLY A 621 -32.72 27.62 -14.93
C GLY A 621 -32.42 29.09 -15.23
N THR A 622 -31.25 29.57 -14.78
CA THR A 622 -30.90 31.00 -14.81
C THR A 622 -29.73 31.29 -15.74
N LEU A 623 -29.86 32.35 -16.55
CA LEU A 623 -28.73 32.97 -17.24
C LEU A 623 -28.35 34.26 -16.52
N VAL A 624 -27.06 34.45 -16.23
CA VAL A 624 -26.50 35.70 -15.70
C VAL A 624 -25.58 36.32 -16.74
N LEU A 625 -25.82 37.58 -17.05
CA LEU A 625 -25.01 38.36 -17.99
C LEU A 625 -24.39 39.56 -17.29
N ASN A 626 -23.08 39.69 -17.45
CA ASN A 626 -22.31 40.79 -16.88
C ASN A 626 -21.76 41.65 -18.02
N PHE A 627 -22.43 42.75 -18.32
CA PHE A 627 -21.99 43.71 -19.33
C PHE A 627 -20.92 44.64 -18.74
N SER A 628 -19.86 44.85 -19.51
CA SER A 628 -18.82 45.85 -19.25
C SER A 628 -18.72 46.76 -20.46
N GLY A 629 -18.93 48.06 -20.25
CA GLY A 629 -19.02 49.05 -21.33
C GLY A 629 -20.46 49.42 -21.69
N SER A 630 -20.61 50.19 -22.78
CA SER A 630 -21.91 50.70 -23.26
C SER A 630 -22.22 50.13 -24.64
N TYR A 631 -23.47 49.71 -24.82
CA TYR A 631 -23.93 49.03 -26.02
C TYR A 631 -25.18 49.70 -26.57
N ALA A 632 -25.29 49.76 -27.89
CA ALA A 632 -26.39 50.46 -28.54
C ALA A 632 -27.70 49.64 -28.45
N ARG A 633 -28.83 50.34 -28.35
CA ARG A 633 -30.16 49.73 -28.48
C ARG A 633 -30.25 48.95 -29.80
N GLY A 634 -30.81 47.74 -29.74
CA GLY A 634 -30.92 46.83 -30.89
C GLY A 634 -29.69 45.97 -31.16
N GLN A 635 -28.59 46.17 -30.41
CA GLN A 635 -27.39 45.37 -30.56
C GLN A 635 -27.61 43.93 -30.09
N LYS A 636 -27.34 42.95 -30.97
CA LYS A 636 -27.53 41.50 -30.74
C LYS A 636 -26.21 40.82 -30.32
N PHE A 637 -26.28 39.97 -29.31
CA PHE A 637 -25.17 39.15 -28.81
C PHE A 637 -25.57 37.68 -28.84
N VAL A 638 -24.85 36.85 -29.60
CA VAL A 638 -25.10 35.40 -29.70
C VAL A 638 -24.30 34.69 -28.62
N LEU A 639 -25.00 34.14 -27.64
CA LEU A 639 -24.39 33.61 -26.42
C LEU A 639 -24.23 32.09 -26.47
N ILE A 640 -25.11 31.38 -27.18
CA ILE A 640 -25.04 29.93 -27.34
C ILE A 640 -25.31 29.60 -28.80
N GLN A 641 -24.49 28.75 -29.39
CA GLN A 641 -24.72 28.09 -30.67
C GLN A 641 -24.67 26.58 -30.47
N ALA A 642 -25.72 25.87 -30.87
CA ALA A 642 -25.86 24.44 -30.75
C ALA A 642 -26.11 23.81 -32.14
N ALA A 643 -25.09 23.15 -32.69
CA ALA A 643 -25.16 22.57 -34.03
C ALA A 643 -26.18 21.41 -34.11
N GLY A 644 -26.39 20.68 -33.01
CA GLY A 644 -27.43 19.65 -32.90
C GLY A 644 -28.84 20.19 -32.62
N GLY A 645 -29.02 21.51 -32.60
CA GLY A 645 -30.30 22.18 -32.33
C GLY A 645 -30.46 22.65 -30.89
N LEU A 646 -31.30 23.66 -30.71
CA LEU A 646 -31.55 24.32 -29.43
C LEU A 646 -33.02 24.17 -29.01
N SER A 647 -33.25 23.81 -27.75
CA SER A 647 -34.59 23.65 -27.16
C SER A 647 -34.64 24.11 -25.71
N GLY A 648 -35.85 24.19 -25.14
CA GLY A 648 -36.06 24.75 -23.80
C GLY A 648 -35.91 26.27 -23.77
N ALA A 649 -35.90 26.85 -22.57
CA ALA A 649 -35.69 28.28 -22.34
C ALA A 649 -35.14 28.51 -20.94
N PHE A 650 -34.33 29.56 -20.76
CA PHE A 650 -33.98 30.03 -19.42
C PHE A 650 -35.25 30.48 -18.69
N SER A 651 -35.41 30.02 -17.45
CA SER A 651 -36.53 30.40 -16.58
C SER A 651 -36.36 31.83 -16.05
N SER A 652 -35.12 32.32 -15.93
CA SER A 652 -34.84 33.72 -15.62
C SER A 652 -33.54 34.19 -16.27
N ILE A 653 -33.46 35.50 -16.52
CA ILE A 653 -32.27 36.17 -17.04
C ILE A 653 -31.96 37.36 -16.15
N THR A 654 -30.80 37.35 -15.52
CA THR A 654 -30.26 38.47 -14.75
C THR A 654 -29.23 39.19 -15.60
N SER A 655 -29.46 40.45 -15.94
CA SER A 655 -28.55 41.23 -16.78
C SER A 655 -28.05 42.45 -16.03
N ASN A 656 -26.73 42.50 -15.81
CA ASN A 656 -26.06 43.58 -15.09
C ASN A 656 -25.38 44.50 -16.10
N GLY A 657 -25.69 45.80 -16.07
CA GLY A 657 -25.07 46.81 -16.94
C GLY A 657 -25.80 47.12 -18.26
N ALA A 658 -26.78 46.29 -18.67
CA ALA A 658 -27.66 46.57 -19.80
C ALA A 658 -29.04 45.90 -19.60
N THR A 659 -30.10 46.53 -20.08
CA THR A 659 -31.42 45.89 -20.22
C THR A 659 -31.43 45.09 -21.52
N VAL A 660 -31.91 43.85 -21.48
CA VAL A 660 -31.91 42.97 -22.66
C VAL A 660 -33.24 42.25 -22.84
N ALA A 661 -33.56 41.92 -24.09
CA ALA A 661 -34.59 40.96 -24.44
C ALA A 661 -33.93 39.71 -25.01
N ALA A 662 -34.39 38.52 -24.58
CA ALA A 662 -33.90 37.26 -25.11
C ALA A 662 -34.61 36.88 -26.41
N GLY A 663 -33.88 36.20 -27.27
CA GLY A 663 -34.38 35.58 -28.48
C GLY A 663 -33.66 34.28 -28.75
N GLN A 664 -34.33 33.41 -29.49
CA GLN A 664 -33.82 32.10 -29.87
C GLN A 664 -34.27 31.75 -31.28
N ASP A 665 -33.38 31.11 -32.04
CA ASP A 665 -33.72 30.41 -33.28
C ASP A 665 -33.43 28.90 -33.16
N ALA A 666 -33.46 28.16 -34.26
CA ALA A 666 -33.31 26.70 -34.25
C ALA A 666 -31.97 26.22 -33.67
N THR A 667 -30.91 27.05 -33.74
CA THR A 667 -29.56 26.66 -33.31
C THR A 667 -28.89 27.68 -32.38
N SER A 668 -29.45 28.87 -32.19
CA SER A 668 -28.79 29.95 -31.46
C SER A 668 -29.67 30.57 -30.38
N PHE A 669 -29.08 30.84 -29.21
CA PHE A 669 -29.64 31.70 -28.18
C PHE A 669 -28.91 33.04 -28.19
N PHE A 670 -29.65 34.14 -28.14
CA PHE A 670 -29.09 35.48 -28.18
C PHE A 670 -29.88 36.46 -27.32
N VAL A 671 -29.24 37.59 -27.02
CA VAL A 671 -29.89 38.73 -26.36
C VAL A 671 -29.74 40.01 -27.18
N THR A 672 -30.71 40.91 -27.07
CA THR A 672 -30.72 42.21 -27.74
C THR A 672 -30.89 43.34 -26.72
N VAL A 673 -29.98 44.31 -26.73
CA VAL A 673 -30.01 45.48 -25.83
C VAL A 673 -31.24 46.34 -26.11
N GLN A 674 -31.93 46.76 -25.05
CA GLN A 674 -33.20 47.50 -25.11
C GLN A 674 -33.08 49.01 -24.98
#